data_AF-A0A6G9AX31-F1
#
_entry.id   AF-A0A6G9AX31-F1
#
_cell.length_a   1.000
_cell.length_b   1.000
_cell.length_c   1.000
_cell.angle_alpha   90.00
_cell.angle_beta   90.00
_cell.angle_gamma   90.00
#
_symmetry.space_group_name_H-M   'P 1'
#
loop_
_entity.id
_entity.type
_entity.pdbx_description
1 polymer ?
#
loop_
_entity_poly.entity_id
_entity_poly.type
_entity_poly.pdbx_seq_one_letter_code
_entity_poly.pdbx_strand_id
1 'polypeptide(L)'
;MNPLSTPPEELDPHFKTVTYALLVGINTYTTSPLQGPVNDVKKVADFLKTLTDIDTHIKILTDSEATKTALITAFREHLGQAKSGDTVLFYFSGHGTSERVDTTIWSDESSGVLECIACYNGDTTNSWDFLLADKELRYLLQEVAQEGKVHTVSIFDCCHSGDNTRSLLDLDAQDTRQRSIQDIFPLRPWTAFLFSSQISEEQARSQPLPEWLPEPIHIQMSACAADEKALEVENEGVFTKNLLSVLQANSGAVSYESLVDHARQYMRFGYDQRPQLFASGSIPEKLKRSPFLNRSVNTELPAVQAQFSQSKNGTQGGWYLNVGALHGLQPGQEVKLLTSIGQPLLTTPVSEIGLDYARLSIDSAVSVQPDPAIVYRVDVPGLMSKPLRIFFSSRNGSPAEQAKMIANLMAEAGNCYVPEADESAADYALYARNGWYFLTLPNTEDQPDNEFRPLVSPVMFTDKNVNQKLGNYIRQFSRWTYLKTLKNPVATGPGIKIEIVPEGSSSVAKNGSTVPITLIERNETHTNEVVIRVTNTTNQLLYCTVVYLTHGIGSWLQFLDTNTELVPNQMVIVGQNAYEGADNSTRISIPISSAGENVVHDYNWPAVDERLLFIFTTKSANASGVLSESTLNFLQFDELPPPPTLADRMDGGTKAIAASRPSTAVPLPTWWTQSINLRWENPAYNKISKYDLHAMISPQPDIVADDALADCALGLYFTTSTNQSPTLQVKPQLQQYWISQQDVQKGMGEDISLALASRVSQSIRNRQFQENRTVYPNRARVVASGDSWFQYPFLIRDIVDCLSNGYLVYSLASTDNTLQTIDPNDVLLAIDESDAQFLLFSGGLNDLMDQFPDRFILDITDLPQTNPRQWLTDEFFQTLDVMQVQYESLFEAIRREKSNVYIIAHGYDYIRSVNAVSEERNWLAPELTRKGISSPQAQQALLNLVIDEFNERLKTAADKFDDMVTHLDLRHIVAKPTYWHDETHPNDAGFLDLAYQFVKQIRTIQKPAITTVH
;
A
#
# COMPACT_ATOMS: atom_id res chain seq x y z
N MET A 1 30.57 21.15 13.00
CA MET A 1 30.37 19.85 13.72
C MET A 1 28.89 19.78 14.04
N ASN A 2 28.21 18.72 13.62
CA ASN A 2 26.74 18.65 13.60
C ASN A 2 26.29 17.36 14.33
N PRO A 3 25.61 17.43 15.49
CA PRO A 3 25.37 16.27 16.34
C PRO A 3 23.96 15.67 16.14
N LEU A 4 23.65 15.19 14.92
CA LEU A 4 22.39 14.51 14.60
C LEU A 4 22.60 13.35 13.63
N SER A 5 23.22 12.26 14.11
CA SER A 5 23.34 11.00 13.35
C SER A 5 23.69 9.80 14.23
N THR A 6 22.77 9.43 15.12
CA THR A 6 22.66 8.07 15.69
C THR A 6 21.21 7.61 15.56
N PRO A 7 20.92 6.47 14.92
CA PRO A 7 19.60 5.84 15.05
C PRO A 7 19.40 5.39 16.51
N PRO A 8 18.16 5.09 16.94
CA PRO A 8 17.94 4.40 18.20
C PRO A 8 18.70 3.07 18.20
N GLU A 9 19.44 2.79 19.28
CA GLU A 9 19.97 1.44 19.51
C GLU A 9 18.80 0.45 19.61
N GLU A 10 18.97 -0.77 19.11
CA GLU A 10 17.98 -1.83 19.28
C GLU A 10 17.83 -2.12 20.77
N LEU A 11 16.65 -1.81 21.32
CA LEU A 11 16.35 -2.04 22.74
C LEU A 11 16.46 -3.53 23.07
N ASP A 12 17.29 -3.87 24.06
CA ASP A 12 17.42 -5.24 24.57
C ASP A 12 16.04 -5.77 24.97
N PRO A 13 15.56 -6.88 24.36
CA PRO A 13 14.22 -7.43 24.60
C PRO A 13 13.98 -7.95 26.03
N HIS A 14 14.95 -7.82 26.94
CA HIS A 14 14.80 -8.16 28.37
C HIS A 14 14.52 -6.96 29.30
N PHE A 15 14.62 -5.72 28.83
CA PHE A 15 14.28 -4.55 29.64
C PHE A 15 12.78 -4.22 29.58
N LYS A 16 12.09 -4.35 30.72
CA LYS A 16 10.78 -3.74 30.92
C LYS A 16 10.92 -2.23 31.02
N THR A 17 10.03 -1.47 30.38
CA THR A 17 9.96 -0.02 30.58
C THR A 17 9.43 0.31 31.97
N VAL A 18 10.01 1.34 32.60
CA VAL A 18 9.60 1.78 33.95
C VAL A 18 8.50 2.83 33.83
N THR A 19 7.46 2.71 34.65
CA THR A 19 6.33 3.64 34.73
C THR A 19 6.22 4.17 36.16
N TYR A 20 6.44 5.47 36.34
CA TYR A 20 6.18 6.18 37.60
C TYR A 20 4.77 6.78 37.55
N ALA A 21 3.89 6.37 38.46
CA ALA A 21 2.49 6.77 38.47
C ALA A 21 2.13 7.51 39.75
N LEU A 22 1.64 8.74 39.62
CA LEU A 22 1.07 9.54 40.70
C LEU A 22 -0.45 9.59 40.54
N LEU A 23 -1.17 8.93 41.46
CA LEU A 23 -2.62 8.79 41.43
C LEU A 23 -3.23 9.60 42.59
N VAL A 24 -4.10 10.55 42.27
CA VAL A 24 -4.69 11.51 43.22
C VAL A 24 -6.21 11.44 43.19
N GLY A 25 -6.85 11.28 44.36
CA GLY A 25 -8.29 11.09 44.48
C GLY A 25 -8.85 11.76 45.72
N ILE A 26 -9.77 12.71 45.55
CA ILE A 26 -10.32 13.51 46.66
C ILE A 26 -11.84 13.39 46.71
N ASN A 27 -12.33 12.75 47.77
CA ASN A 27 -13.74 12.72 48.16
C ASN A 27 -14.06 13.86 49.14
N THR A 28 -13.18 14.09 50.13
CA THR A 28 -13.45 14.96 51.30
C THR A 28 -13.18 16.44 51.03
N TYR A 29 -14.07 17.09 50.27
CA TYR A 29 -14.12 18.55 50.16
C TYR A 29 -15.04 19.18 51.23
N THR A 30 -14.69 20.38 51.72
CA THR A 30 -15.51 21.13 52.69
C THR A 30 -16.88 21.55 52.11
N THR A 31 -16.92 21.77 50.80
CA THR A 31 -18.13 22.03 50.00
C THR A 31 -18.27 20.95 48.93
N SER A 32 -19.51 20.57 48.59
CA SER A 32 -19.82 19.62 47.51
C SER A 32 -19.11 18.24 47.53
N PRO A 33 -18.92 17.56 48.68
CA PRO A 33 -18.11 16.34 48.77
C PRO A 33 -18.53 15.22 47.80
N LEU A 34 -17.53 14.57 47.21
CA LEU A 34 -17.66 13.48 46.24
C LEU A 34 -17.54 12.11 46.92
N GLN A 35 -17.82 11.04 46.18
CA GLN A 35 -17.70 9.66 46.69
C GLN A 35 -16.88 8.73 45.77
N GLY A 36 -16.78 9.02 44.47
CA GLY A 36 -16.06 8.19 43.51
C GLY A 36 -14.52 8.31 43.50
N PRO A 37 -13.89 9.49 43.62
CA PRO A 37 -12.46 9.65 43.34
C PRO A 37 -11.49 8.70 44.03
N VAL A 38 -11.71 8.37 45.30
CA VAL A 38 -10.87 7.40 46.04
C VAL A 38 -11.05 5.96 45.54
N ASN A 39 -12.25 5.59 45.08
CA ASN A 39 -12.54 4.31 44.44
C ASN A 39 -11.92 4.24 43.03
N ASP A 40 -12.02 5.33 42.27
CA ASP A 40 -11.45 5.45 40.92
C ASP A 40 -9.92 5.29 40.95
N VAL A 41 -9.22 6.00 41.84
CA VAL A 41 -7.78 5.85 42.08
C VAL A 41 -7.40 4.40 42.41
N LYS A 42 -8.18 3.73 43.26
CA LYS A 42 -7.94 2.33 43.59
C LYS A 42 -8.06 1.43 42.35
N LYS A 43 -9.11 1.62 41.53
CA LYS A 43 -9.32 0.83 40.31
C LYS A 43 -8.23 1.06 39.27
N VAL A 44 -7.74 2.30 39.11
CA VAL A 44 -6.57 2.61 38.26
C VAL A 44 -5.31 1.94 38.82
N ALA A 45 -5.06 2.03 40.12
CA ALA A 45 -3.90 1.39 40.76
C ALA A 45 -3.93 -0.14 40.62
N ASP A 46 -5.10 -0.76 40.79
CA ASP A 46 -5.27 -2.20 40.66
C ASP A 46 -5.16 -2.66 39.19
N PHE A 47 -5.63 -1.87 38.21
CA PHE A 47 -5.37 -2.12 36.79
C PHE A 47 -3.88 -2.06 36.43
N LEU A 48 -3.14 -1.03 36.87
CA LEU A 48 -1.71 -0.89 36.57
C LEU A 48 -0.90 -2.10 37.06
N LYS A 49 -1.24 -2.67 38.22
CA LYS A 49 -0.62 -3.90 38.76
C LYS A 49 -0.87 -5.15 37.90
N THR A 50 -1.83 -5.13 36.97
CA THR A 50 -2.05 -6.26 36.04
C THR A 50 -1.11 -6.26 34.83
N LEU A 51 -0.41 -5.15 34.57
CA LEU A 51 0.45 -4.97 33.41
C LEU A 51 1.84 -5.59 33.66
N THR A 52 1.94 -6.91 33.47
CA THR A 52 3.15 -7.68 33.79
C THR A 52 4.37 -7.40 32.91
N ASP A 53 4.19 -6.70 31.79
CA ASP A 53 5.22 -6.35 30.80
C ASP A 53 6.01 -5.07 31.14
N ILE A 54 5.50 -4.22 32.03
CA ILE A 54 6.16 -3.00 32.53
C ILE A 54 6.58 -3.16 34.00
N ASP A 55 7.40 -2.22 34.51
CA ASP A 55 7.66 -2.07 35.94
C ASP A 55 6.93 -0.82 36.47
N THR A 56 6.14 -0.94 37.54
CA THR A 56 5.20 0.13 37.96
C THR A 56 5.47 0.62 39.39
N HIS A 57 5.91 1.86 39.49
CA HIS A 57 6.15 2.57 40.75
C HIS A 57 4.96 3.49 41.03
N ILE A 58 4.03 3.07 41.89
CA ILE A 58 2.77 3.78 42.11
C ILE A 58 2.81 4.55 43.44
N LYS A 59 2.74 5.88 43.37
CA LYS A 59 2.45 6.79 44.49
C LYS A 59 0.98 7.17 44.48
N ILE A 60 0.31 6.95 45.61
CA ILE A 60 -1.07 7.40 45.85
C ILE A 60 -1.06 8.59 46.82
N LEU A 61 -1.99 9.53 46.61
CA LEU A 61 -2.40 10.57 47.56
C LEU A 61 -3.94 10.64 47.57
N THR A 62 -4.57 10.50 48.73
CA THR A 62 -6.04 10.55 48.85
C THR A 62 -6.52 11.46 49.96
N ASP A 63 -7.66 12.12 49.73
CA ASP A 63 -8.33 12.99 50.71
C ASP A 63 -7.35 13.95 51.40
N SER A 64 -7.21 13.91 52.73
CA SER A 64 -6.33 14.81 53.50
C SER A 64 -4.84 14.71 53.18
N GLU A 65 -4.39 13.66 52.47
CA GLU A 65 -3.01 13.56 51.99
C GLU A 65 -2.77 14.36 50.71
N ALA A 66 -3.82 14.58 49.91
CA ALA A 66 -3.77 15.21 48.59
C ALA A 66 -3.75 16.76 48.67
N THR A 67 -2.89 17.31 49.53
CA THR A 67 -2.61 18.74 49.60
C THR A 67 -1.80 19.21 48.39
N LYS A 68 -1.93 20.49 48.02
CA LYS A 68 -1.14 21.09 46.92
C LYS A 68 0.37 20.87 47.11
N THR A 69 0.87 21.05 48.33
CA THR A 69 2.28 20.82 48.69
C THR A 69 2.69 19.37 48.47
N ALA A 70 1.92 18.40 48.96
CA ALA A 70 2.23 16.97 48.78
C ALA A 70 2.21 16.55 47.30
N LEU A 71 1.33 17.14 46.50
CA LEU A 71 1.24 16.90 45.06
C LEU A 71 2.46 17.48 44.31
N ILE A 72 2.89 18.71 44.63
CA ILE A 72 4.14 19.31 44.10
C ILE A 72 5.37 18.48 44.49
N THR A 73 5.45 18.05 45.75
CA THR A 73 6.51 17.15 46.23
C THR A 73 6.49 15.83 45.45
N ALA A 74 5.33 15.22 45.22
CA ALA A 74 5.23 13.97 44.48
C ALA A 74 5.61 14.09 42.98
N PHE A 75 5.32 15.23 42.33
CA PHE A 75 5.84 15.49 40.98
C PHE A 75 7.38 15.47 40.97
N ARG A 76 8.02 16.20 41.89
CA ARG A 76 9.48 16.37 41.91
C ARG A 76 10.25 15.15 42.45
N GLU A 77 9.76 14.52 43.51
CA GLU A 77 10.45 13.42 44.20
C GLU A 77 10.04 12.02 43.73
N HIS A 78 8.89 11.86 43.06
CA HIS A 78 8.43 10.57 42.53
C HIS A 78 8.41 10.54 41.00
N LEU A 79 7.69 11.44 40.32
CA LEU A 79 7.68 11.45 38.84
C LEU A 79 9.03 11.89 38.26
N GLY A 80 9.73 12.82 38.92
CA GLY A 80 11.10 13.27 38.59
C GLY A 80 12.20 12.20 38.71
N GLN A 81 11.88 10.96 39.10
CA GLN A 81 12.82 9.82 39.04
C GLN A 81 12.94 9.20 37.64
N ALA A 82 11.97 9.47 36.75
CA ALA A 82 11.92 8.95 35.39
C ALA A 82 13.07 9.47 34.53
N LYS A 83 13.54 8.64 33.59
CA LYS A 83 14.67 8.90 32.68
C LYS A 83 14.24 8.76 31.23
N SER A 84 15.18 9.04 30.32
CA SER A 84 14.96 8.86 28.88
C SER A 84 14.48 7.43 28.56
N GLY A 85 13.27 7.31 28.00
CA GLY A 85 12.61 6.03 27.69
C GLY A 85 11.60 5.54 28.74
N ASP A 86 11.62 6.08 29.97
CA ASP A 86 10.61 5.78 30.99
C ASP A 86 9.28 6.53 30.70
N THR A 87 8.21 6.07 31.34
CA THR A 87 6.89 6.70 31.32
C THR A 87 6.54 7.34 32.66
N VAL A 88 5.86 8.48 32.62
CA VAL A 88 5.18 9.05 33.79
C VAL A 88 3.68 9.16 33.56
N LEU A 89 2.91 8.84 34.59
CA LEU A 89 1.45 8.94 34.61
C LEU A 89 1.00 9.79 35.80
N PHE A 90 0.43 10.95 35.52
CA PHE A 90 -0.36 11.71 36.50
C PHE A 90 -1.84 11.43 36.28
N TYR A 91 -2.53 10.93 37.31
CA TYR A 91 -3.98 10.72 37.30
C TYR A 91 -4.60 11.55 38.43
N PHE A 92 -5.59 12.36 38.12
CA PHE A 92 -6.36 13.15 39.08
C PHE A 92 -7.86 12.86 38.93
N SER A 93 -8.51 12.60 40.06
CA SER A 93 -9.98 12.56 40.17
C SER A 93 -10.41 13.43 41.36
N GLY A 94 -11.41 14.27 41.15
CA GLY A 94 -11.82 15.27 42.14
C GLY A 94 -12.54 16.46 41.50
N HIS A 95 -12.52 17.62 42.15
CA HIS A 95 -13.10 18.84 41.59
C HIS A 95 -12.12 19.62 40.70
N GLY A 96 -12.60 19.98 39.51
CA GLY A 96 -12.11 21.13 38.76
C GLY A 96 -12.86 22.42 39.17
N THR A 97 -12.21 23.56 39.00
CA THR A 97 -12.71 24.90 39.33
C THR A 97 -11.87 25.97 38.63
N SER A 98 -12.10 27.26 38.89
CA SER A 98 -11.33 28.35 38.26
C SER A 98 -11.03 29.49 39.23
N GLU A 99 -9.92 30.20 39.00
CA GLU A 99 -9.59 31.47 39.65
C GLU A 99 -9.51 32.63 38.64
N ARG A 100 -9.64 33.88 39.09
CA ARG A 100 -9.59 35.05 38.20
C ARG A 100 -8.16 35.34 37.70
N VAL A 101 -8.02 35.66 36.42
CA VAL A 101 -6.73 35.90 35.76
C VAL A 101 -6.41 37.40 35.57
N ASP A 102 -5.12 37.75 35.50
CA ASP A 102 -4.66 39.01 34.92
C ASP A 102 -4.42 38.83 33.42
N THR A 103 -5.38 39.25 32.60
CA THR A 103 -5.29 39.17 31.12
C THR A 103 -4.20 40.06 30.51
N THR A 104 -3.51 40.89 31.30
CA THR A 104 -2.31 41.64 30.88
C THR A 104 -1.00 40.90 31.11
N ILE A 105 -1.05 39.71 31.72
CA ILE A 105 0.01 38.68 31.67
C ILE A 105 -0.43 37.53 30.76
N TRP A 106 -1.68 37.08 30.93
CA TRP A 106 -2.23 35.91 30.27
C TRP A 106 -3.17 36.33 29.13
N SER A 107 -2.58 36.85 28.04
CA SER A 107 -3.30 37.43 26.89
C SER A 107 -4.33 36.51 26.25
N ASP A 108 -4.07 35.21 26.31
CA ASP A 108 -4.81 34.18 25.57
C ASP A 108 -6.08 33.76 26.33
N GLU A 109 -6.15 34.06 27.64
CA GLU A 109 -7.27 33.76 28.54
C GLU A 109 -8.41 34.77 28.40
N SER A 110 -8.97 34.85 27.18
CA SER A 110 -10.09 35.73 26.82
C SER A 110 -11.36 35.54 27.67
N SER A 111 -11.46 34.44 28.42
CA SER A 111 -12.49 34.13 29.42
C SER A 111 -12.36 34.93 30.73
N GLY A 112 -11.16 35.43 31.06
CA GLY A 112 -10.86 36.13 32.31
C GLY A 112 -10.61 35.21 33.52
N VAL A 113 -10.35 33.91 33.32
CA VAL A 113 -10.08 32.92 34.38
C VAL A 113 -8.90 32.00 34.04
N LEU A 114 -8.32 31.34 35.05
CA LEU A 114 -7.44 30.18 34.93
C LEU A 114 -8.14 28.94 35.49
N GLU A 115 -8.20 27.87 34.69
CA GLU A 115 -8.67 26.55 35.13
C GLU A 115 -7.71 25.98 36.19
N CYS A 116 -8.28 25.35 37.22
CA CYS A 116 -7.58 24.85 38.40
C CYS A 116 -8.11 23.47 38.81
N ILE A 117 -7.23 22.59 39.31
CA ILE A 117 -7.64 21.44 40.12
C ILE A 117 -7.66 21.83 41.59
N ALA A 118 -8.75 21.46 42.29
CA ALA A 118 -8.88 21.70 43.72
C ALA A 118 -8.22 20.56 44.50
N CYS A 119 -7.06 20.84 45.10
CA CYS A 119 -6.42 19.94 46.07
C CYS A 119 -7.18 20.00 47.41
N TYR A 120 -6.82 19.13 48.36
CA TYR A 120 -7.37 19.20 49.71
C TYR A 120 -6.95 20.51 50.39
N ASN A 121 -7.95 21.29 50.84
CA ASN A 121 -7.77 22.62 51.43
C ASN A 121 -7.43 22.56 52.92
N GLY A 122 -8.11 21.73 53.71
CA GLY A 122 -8.00 21.79 55.17
C GLY A 122 -8.27 23.20 55.70
N ASP A 123 -7.35 23.73 56.51
CA ASP A 123 -7.47 25.04 57.18
C ASP A 123 -6.77 26.20 56.42
N THR A 124 -6.46 26.06 55.11
CA THR A 124 -5.79 27.13 54.32
C THR A 124 -6.63 28.40 54.19
N THR A 125 -6.02 29.57 54.34
CA THR A 125 -6.73 30.86 54.28
C THR A 125 -6.90 31.45 52.88
N ASN A 126 -6.07 31.06 51.89
CA ASN A 126 -6.12 31.60 50.54
C ASN A 126 -6.43 30.52 49.50
N SER A 127 -7.04 30.89 48.37
CA SER A 127 -7.38 29.94 47.29
C SER A 127 -6.13 29.29 46.69
N TRP A 128 -5.10 30.08 46.37
CA TRP A 128 -3.87 29.61 45.74
C TRP A 128 -3.03 28.64 46.59
N ASP A 129 -3.34 28.50 47.89
CA ASP A 129 -2.70 27.52 48.78
C ASP A 129 -3.20 26.08 48.52
N PHE A 130 -4.40 25.92 47.94
CA PHE A 130 -4.99 24.61 47.59
C PHE A 130 -5.41 24.46 46.12
N LEU A 131 -5.48 25.55 45.35
CA LEU A 131 -5.66 25.50 43.90
C LEU A 131 -4.31 25.34 43.18
N LEU A 132 -4.16 24.25 42.45
CA LEU A 132 -3.10 24.13 41.44
C LEU A 132 -3.67 24.62 40.10
N ALA A 133 -3.15 25.74 39.60
CA ALA A 133 -3.56 26.29 38.31
C ALA A 133 -2.95 25.49 37.15
N ASP A 134 -3.61 25.45 36.00
CA ASP A 134 -3.13 24.75 34.81
C ASP A 134 -1.72 25.19 34.38
N LYS A 135 -1.37 26.47 34.57
CA LYS A 135 -0.03 27.02 34.32
C LYS A 135 1.03 26.48 35.29
N GLU A 136 0.68 26.21 36.55
CA GLU A 136 1.58 25.54 37.50
C GLU A 136 1.75 24.06 37.14
N LEU A 137 0.68 23.40 36.70
CA LEU A 137 0.71 22.03 36.21
C LEU A 137 1.57 21.90 34.93
N ARG A 138 1.44 22.81 33.96
CA ARG A 138 2.29 22.88 32.75
C ARG A 138 3.77 23.00 33.11
N TYR A 139 4.10 23.85 34.07
CA TYR A 139 5.46 23.99 34.61
C TYR A 139 5.96 22.69 35.29
N LEU A 140 5.13 22.02 36.11
CA LEU A 140 5.47 20.73 36.71
C LEU A 140 5.66 19.61 35.67
N LEU A 141 4.84 19.58 34.62
CA LEU A 141 4.98 18.65 33.49
C LEU A 141 6.24 18.95 32.67
N GLN A 142 6.66 20.22 32.57
CA GLN A 142 7.93 20.62 31.96
C GLN A 142 9.15 20.13 32.75
N GLU A 143 9.13 20.20 34.09
CA GLU A 143 10.19 19.65 34.94
C GLU A 143 10.37 18.12 34.73
N VAL A 144 9.28 17.39 34.47
CA VAL A 144 9.31 15.92 34.35
C VAL A 144 9.54 15.43 32.91
N ALA A 145 9.01 16.09 31.89
CA ALA A 145 9.05 15.59 30.50
C ALA A 145 10.45 15.57 29.86
N GLN A 146 11.42 16.30 30.43
CA GLN A 146 12.84 16.31 30.02
C GLN A 146 13.03 16.47 28.50
N GLU A 147 12.41 17.51 27.90
CA GLU A 147 12.46 17.80 26.45
C GLU A 147 11.84 16.68 25.56
N GLY A 148 10.91 15.89 26.11
CA GLY A 148 10.25 14.77 25.42
C GLY A 148 11.02 13.44 25.50
N LYS A 149 12.03 13.35 26.37
CA LYS A 149 12.77 12.09 26.63
C LYS A 149 11.97 11.15 27.53
N VAL A 150 11.09 11.69 28.37
CA VAL A 150 10.17 10.93 29.24
C VAL A 150 8.78 10.94 28.62
N HIS A 151 8.18 9.76 28.42
CA HIS A 151 6.81 9.66 27.87
C HIS A 151 5.79 10.12 28.91
N THR A 152 5.22 11.31 28.70
CA THR A 152 4.49 12.05 29.75
C THR A 152 2.99 12.00 29.52
N VAL A 153 2.24 11.52 30.52
CA VAL A 153 0.80 11.25 30.44
C VAL A 153 0.06 11.90 31.61
N SER A 154 -1.01 12.63 31.33
CA SER A 154 -1.93 13.18 32.33
C SER A 154 -3.39 12.74 32.06
N ILE A 155 -4.14 12.46 33.12
CA ILE A 155 -5.54 11.99 33.05
C ILE A 155 -6.37 12.72 34.12
N PHE A 156 -7.48 13.34 33.70
CA PHE A 156 -8.34 14.17 34.56
C PHE A 156 -9.79 13.69 34.54
N ASP A 157 -10.24 13.10 35.64
CA ASP A 157 -11.64 12.80 35.92
C ASP A 157 -12.28 13.92 36.76
N CYS A 158 -12.40 15.09 36.14
CA CYS A 158 -13.00 16.30 36.69
C CYS A 158 -13.63 17.17 35.57
N CYS A 159 -14.44 18.16 35.94
CA CYS A 159 -14.98 19.15 35.00
C CYS A 159 -13.97 20.26 34.66
N HIS A 160 -14.20 20.96 33.54
CA HIS A 160 -13.70 22.32 33.28
C HIS A 160 -14.80 23.35 33.63
N SER A 161 -14.45 24.61 33.88
CA SER A 161 -15.35 25.63 34.46
C SER A 161 -16.30 26.35 33.49
N GLY A 162 -16.34 25.94 32.21
CA GLY A 162 -16.88 26.72 31.09
C GLY A 162 -18.35 27.21 31.19
N ASP A 163 -18.52 28.53 31.23
CA ASP A 163 -19.75 29.29 30.98
C ASP A 163 -20.95 29.07 31.95
N ASN A 164 -21.48 30.20 32.44
CA ASN A 164 -22.42 30.34 33.55
C ASN A 164 -23.90 30.17 33.18
N THR A 165 -24.23 29.72 31.95
CA THR A 165 -25.60 29.79 31.38
C THR A 165 -26.25 28.42 31.12
N ARG A 166 -25.86 27.38 31.87
CA ARG A 166 -26.37 26.01 31.69
C ARG A 166 -27.64 25.74 32.50
N SER A 167 -28.68 25.22 31.83
CA SER A 167 -30.03 25.09 32.39
C SER A 167 -30.15 24.05 33.50
N LEU A 168 -30.97 24.35 34.51
CA LEU A 168 -31.37 23.43 35.58
C LEU A 168 -32.49 22.51 35.09
N LEU A 169 -32.12 21.36 34.50
CA LEU A 169 -33.05 20.29 34.13
C LEU A 169 -32.66 18.99 34.85
N ASP A 170 -33.46 18.65 35.87
CA ASP A 170 -33.80 17.31 36.36
C ASP A 170 -32.65 16.30 36.55
N LEU A 171 -31.69 16.62 37.43
CA LEU A 171 -30.88 15.60 38.13
C LEU A 171 -31.65 15.04 39.34
N ASP A 172 -32.79 14.39 39.07
CA ASP A 172 -33.72 13.89 40.10
C ASP A 172 -33.36 12.46 40.61
N ALA A 173 -32.14 12.00 40.32
CA ALA A 173 -31.59 10.72 40.76
C ALA A 173 -30.68 10.92 41.99
N GLN A 174 -30.96 10.18 43.08
CA GLN A 174 -30.33 10.39 44.40
C GLN A 174 -28.83 10.07 44.50
N ASP A 175 -28.21 9.49 43.46
CA ASP A 175 -26.84 8.96 43.50
C ASP A 175 -25.97 9.42 42.31
N THR A 176 -26.22 10.63 41.78
CA THR A 176 -25.44 11.26 40.70
C THR A 176 -24.84 12.59 41.16
N ARG A 177 -23.53 12.80 40.98
CA ARG A 177 -22.83 14.05 41.38
C ARG A 177 -21.98 14.65 40.25
N GLN A 178 -21.72 15.95 40.32
CA GLN A 178 -20.92 16.72 39.35
C GLN A 178 -19.53 17.02 39.91
N ARG A 179 -18.48 16.78 39.11
CA ARG A 179 -17.07 16.93 39.53
C ARG A 179 -16.51 18.34 39.34
N SER A 180 -17.25 19.34 39.84
CA SER A 180 -16.96 20.78 39.74
C SER A 180 -17.32 21.57 41.01
N ILE A 181 -16.47 22.51 41.41
CA ILE A 181 -16.86 23.64 42.27
C ILE A 181 -17.27 24.81 41.37
N GLN A 182 -18.45 25.40 41.62
CA GLN A 182 -19.04 26.43 40.75
C GLN A 182 -18.62 27.87 41.10
N ASP A 183 -17.89 28.06 42.20
CA ASP A 183 -17.34 29.36 42.59
C ASP A 183 -16.10 29.72 41.75
N ILE A 184 -16.02 30.96 41.27
CA ILE A 184 -14.80 31.51 40.65
C ILE A 184 -13.97 32.18 41.76
N PHE A 185 -12.80 31.61 42.04
CA PHE A 185 -11.94 32.02 43.13
C PHE A 185 -11.20 33.37 42.87
N PRO A 186 -10.76 34.08 43.93
CA PRO A 186 -10.05 35.35 43.80
C PRO A 186 -8.75 35.26 42.98
N LEU A 187 -8.35 36.39 42.40
CA LEU A 187 -7.11 36.50 41.63
C LEU A 187 -5.87 36.26 42.52
N ARG A 188 -4.96 35.41 42.03
CA ARG A 188 -3.69 35.08 42.66
C ARG A 188 -2.62 36.14 42.40
N PRO A 189 -1.82 36.55 43.42
CA PRO A 189 -0.67 37.42 43.21
C PRO A 189 0.48 36.67 42.51
N TRP A 190 1.29 37.34 41.69
CA TRP A 190 2.40 36.69 40.95
C TRP A 190 3.31 35.84 41.85
N THR A 191 3.62 36.34 43.05
CA THR A 191 4.45 35.67 44.06
C THR A 191 3.88 34.38 44.66
N ALA A 192 2.68 33.94 44.24
CA ALA A 192 2.06 32.68 44.65
C ALA A 192 1.94 31.65 43.49
N PHE A 193 2.55 31.91 42.32
CA PHE A 193 2.80 30.87 41.32
C PHE A 193 4.09 30.12 41.63
N LEU A 194 4.08 28.78 41.49
CA LEU A 194 5.22 27.90 41.75
C LEU A 194 6.55 28.32 41.07
N PHE A 195 6.47 28.93 39.88
CA PHE A 195 7.61 29.35 39.06
C PHE A 195 8.06 30.82 39.27
N SER A 196 7.39 31.60 40.13
CA SER A 196 7.62 33.05 40.29
C SER A 196 9.01 33.43 40.86
N SER A 197 9.79 32.43 41.28
CA SER A 197 11.18 32.58 41.74
C SER A 197 12.22 32.37 40.65
N GLN A 198 11.81 31.85 39.48
CA GLN A 198 12.66 31.57 38.32
C GLN A 198 12.28 32.45 37.12
N ILE A 199 10.99 32.77 36.98
CA ILE A 199 10.43 33.63 35.92
C ILE A 199 9.96 34.94 36.56
N SER A 200 10.40 36.09 36.04
CA SER A 200 9.95 37.39 36.54
C SER A 200 8.62 37.81 35.90
N GLU A 201 7.82 38.59 36.64
CA GLU A 201 6.56 39.14 36.10
C GLU A 201 6.82 40.05 34.89
N GLU A 202 7.94 40.78 34.89
CA GLU A 202 8.37 41.64 33.78
C GLU A 202 8.71 40.84 32.52
N GLN A 203 9.29 39.64 32.65
CA GLN A 203 9.50 38.72 31.54
C GLN A 203 8.16 38.20 31.01
N ALA A 204 7.30 37.70 31.89
CA ALA A 204 5.99 37.15 31.53
C ALA A 204 5.06 38.18 30.85
N ARG A 205 5.21 39.47 31.18
CA ARG A 205 4.51 40.61 30.55
C ARG A 205 5.11 41.11 29.24
N SER A 206 6.33 40.69 28.88
CA SER A 206 7.05 41.19 27.69
C SER A 206 7.32 40.14 26.61
N GLN A 207 7.10 38.86 26.93
CA GLN A 207 7.26 37.73 26.01
C GLN A 207 5.95 36.93 25.88
N PRO A 208 5.64 36.35 24.70
CA PRO A 208 4.49 35.46 24.55
C PRO A 208 4.68 34.16 25.34
N LEU A 209 3.58 33.58 25.84
CA LEU A 209 3.59 32.44 26.75
C LEU A 209 4.54 31.29 26.35
N PRO A 210 4.64 30.86 25.07
CA PRO A 210 5.53 29.76 24.68
C PRO A 210 7.04 30.04 24.82
N GLU A 211 7.47 31.31 24.91
CA GLU A 211 8.89 31.66 25.06
C GLU A 211 9.40 31.48 26.49
N TRP A 212 8.56 31.77 27.49
CA TRP A 212 8.95 31.75 28.92
C TRP A 212 8.36 30.58 29.71
N LEU A 213 7.25 30.00 29.26
CA LEU A 213 6.70 28.75 29.77
C LEU A 213 6.28 27.87 28.58
N PRO A 214 7.21 27.16 27.91
CA PRO A 214 6.90 26.33 26.76
C PRO A 214 5.93 25.18 27.08
N GLU A 215 5.34 24.58 26.05
CA GLU A 215 4.45 23.42 26.19
C GLU A 215 5.28 22.12 26.24
N PRO A 216 5.29 21.35 27.35
CA PRO A 216 5.96 20.05 27.39
C PRO A 216 5.33 19.05 26.43
N ILE A 217 6.15 18.19 25.82
CA ILE A 217 5.70 17.07 24.98
C ILE A 217 5.01 16.04 25.89
N HIS A 218 3.69 15.96 25.82
CA HIS A 218 2.86 15.12 26.67
C HIS A 218 1.54 14.74 26.00
N ILE A 219 0.81 13.82 26.63
CA ILE A 219 -0.57 13.44 26.30
C ILE A 219 -1.45 13.77 27.50
N GLN A 220 -2.59 14.43 27.25
CA GLN A 220 -3.60 14.69 28.26
C GLN A 220 -4.95 14.11 27.85
N MET A 221 -5.60 13.41 28.78
CA MET A 221 -6.98 12.93 28.63
C MET A 221 -7.89 13.59 29.67
N SER A 222 -8.99 14.22 29.23
CA SER A 222 -9.97 14.87 30.11
C SER A 222 -11.35 14.21 29.99
N ALA A 223 -12.06 14.11 31.11
CA ALA A 223 -13.32 13.39 31.20
C ALA A 223 -14.49 13.97 30.39
N CYS A 224 -14.51 15.28 30.12
CA CYS A 224 -15.58 15.95 29.38
C CYS A 224 -15.03 17.07 28.49
N ALA A 225 -15.83 17.51 27.52
CA ALA A 225 -15.56 18.75 26.79
C ALA A 225 -15.81 19.99 27.68
N ALA A 226 -15.30 21.15 27.27
CA ALA A 226 -15.46 22.40 28.04
C ALA A 226 -16.93 22.84 28.19
N ASP A 227 -17.80 22.45 27.26
CA ASP A 227 -19.26 22.69 27.25
C ASP A 227 -20.05 21.64 28.06
N GLU A 228 -19.39 20.68 28.71
CA GLU A 228 -20.01 19.52 29.39
C GLU A 228 -19.61 19.39 30.87
N LYS A 229 -20.01 18.29 31.53
CA LYS A 229 -19.72 18.02 32.94
C LYS A 229 -19.24 16.58 33.11
N ALA A 230 -18.20 16.39 33.93
CA ALA A 230 -17.81 15.07 34.42
C ALA A 230 -18.74 14.64 35.57
N LEU A 231 -19.28 13.43 35.44
CA LEU A 231 -20.24 12.85 36.40
C LEU A 231 -19.64 11.67 37.16
N GLU A 232 -20.14 11.45 38.38
CA GLU A 232 -20.05 10.17 39.07
C GLU A 232 -21.43 9.58 39.38
N VAL A 233 -21.50 8.26 39.33
CA VAL A 233 -22.70 7.43 39.51
C VAL A 233 -22.28 6.16 40.25
N GLU A 234 -23.08 5.68 41.21
CA GLU A 234 -22.79 4.45 41.99
C GLU A 234 -21.42 4.47 42.72
N ASN A 235 -20.93 5.65 43.11
CA ASN A 235 -19.58 5.87 43.70
C ASN A 235 -18.42 5.55 42.73
N GLU A 236 -18.57 5.86 41.44
CA GLU A 236 -17.53 5.70 40.42
C GLU A 236 -17.60 6.83 39.37
N GLY A 237 -16.44 7.30 38.92
CA GLY A 237 -16.32 8.26 37.82
C GLY A 237 -16.73 7.66 36.50
N VAL A 238 -17.70 8.28 35.81
CA VAL A 238 -18.24 7.74 34.54
C VAL A 238 -17.14 7.62 33.48
N PHE A 239 -16.20 8.56 33.43
CA PHE A 239 -15.06 8.48 32.51
C PHE A 239 -14.10 7.35 32.90
N THR A 240 -13.61 7.31 34.14
CA THR A 240 -12.67 6.28 34.60
C THR A 240 -13.23 4.86 34.47
N LYS A 241 -14.52 4.65 34.77
CA LYS A 241 -15.23 3.37 34.55
C LYS A 241 -15.07 2.86 33.12
N ASN A 242 -15.45 3.70 32.15
CA ASN A 242 -15.41 3.35 30.73
C ASN A 242 -13.96 3.22 30.22
N LEU A 243 -13.06 4.13 30.63
CA LEU A 243 -11.64 4.10 30.28
C LEU A 243 -10.98 2.77 30.70
N LEU A 244 -11.24 2.32 31.93
CA LEU A 244 -10.72 1.05 32.44
C LEU A 244 -11.34 -0.16 31.72
N SER A 245 -12.62 -0.14 31.36
CA SER A 245 -13.24 -1.20 30.54
C SER A 245 -12.59 -1.33 29.15
N VAL A 246 -12.29 -0.21 28.46
CA VAL A 246 -11.55 -0.23 27.18
C VAL A 246 -10.15 -0.85 27.36
N LEU A 247 -9.45 -0.41 28.41
CA LEU A 247 -8.09 -0.87 28.72
C LEU A 247 -8.08 -2.38 29.01
N GLN A 248 -8.94 -2.86 29.90
CA GLN A 248 -9.01 -4.28 30.27
C GLN A 248 -9.32 -5.19 29.07
N ALA A 249 -10.30 -4.80 28.24
CA ALA A 249 -10.69 -5.54 27.03
C ALA A 249 -9.58 -5.68 25.98
N ASN A 250 -8.61 -4.76 25.99
CA ASN A 250 -7.44 -4.79 25.11
C ASN A 250 -6.15 -5.18 25.84
N SER A 251 -6.19 -5.60 27.10
CA SER A 251 -4.98 -5.83 27.94
C SER A 251 -4.04 -4.61 27.99
N GLY A 252 -4.62 -3.41 27.91
CA GLY A 252 -3.97 -2.11 27.75
C GLY A 252 -3.26 -1.90 26.41
N ALA A 253 -3.39 -2.83 25.47
CA ALA A 253 -2.73 -2.80 24.16
C ALA A 253 -3.59 -2.02 23.15
N VAL A 254 -3.65 -0.70 23.34
CA VAL A 254 -4.49 0.25 22.59
C VAL A 254 -3.78 1.61 22.51
N SER A 255 -3.97 2.38 21.44
CA SER A 255 -3.46 3.76 21.35
C SER A 255 -4.28 4.73 22.19
N TYR A 256 -3.73 5.89 22.55
CA TYR A 256 -4.50 6.92 23.27
C TYR A 256 -5.71 7.43 22.48
N GLU A 257 -5.54 7.60 21.17
CA GLU A 257 -6.63 7.91 20.21
C GLU A 257 -7.78 6.90 20.34
N SER A 258 -7.49 5.61 20.12
CA SER A 258 -8.49 4.54 20.24
C SER A 258 -9.03 4.36 21.65
N LEU A 259 -8.25 4.68 22.69
CA LEU A 259 -8.68 4.56 24.08
C LEU A 259 -9.78 5.58 24.43
N VAL A 260 -9.54 6.86 24.13
CA VAL A 260 -10.49 7.93 24.37
C VAL A 260 -11.74 7.76 23.51
N ASP A 261 -11.57 7.30 22.25
CA ASP A 261 -12.69 7.09 21.35
C ASP A 261 -13.65 5.97 21.76
N HIS A 262 -13.12 4.81 22.16
CA HIS A 262 -13.99 3.74 22.64
C HIS A 262 -14.73 4.20 23.91
N ALA A 263 -14.05 4.84 24.87
CA ALA A 263 -14.69 5.39 26.07
C ALA A 263 -15.82 6.40 25.71
N ARG A 264 -15.57 7.29 24.74
CA ARG A 264 -16.56 8.25 24.22
C ARG A 264 -17.73 7.54 23.50
N GLN A 265 -17.48 6.49 22.72
CA GLN A 265 -18.51 5.66 22.09
C GLN A 265 -19.36 4.86 23.09
N TYR A 266 -18.80 4.48 24.24
CA TYR A 266 -19.55 3.78 25.30
C TYR A 266 -20.48 4.74 26.04
N MET A 267 -19.96 5.93 26.37
CA MET A 267 -20.67 6.92 27.17
C MET A 267 -21.86 7.56 26.44
N ARG A 268 -21.81 7.73 25.10
CA ARG A 268 -22.80 8.52 24.34
C ARG A 268 -24.27 8.09 24.48
N PHE A 269 -24.54 6.82 24.76
CA PHE A 269 -25.90 6.27 24.89
C PHE A 269 -26.49 6.43 26.30
N GLY A 270 -25.66 6.56 27.32
CA GLY A 270 -26.05 6.68 28.73
C GLY A 270 -25.85 8.07 29.34
N TYR A 271 -24.88 8.85 28.83
CA TYR A 271 -24.42 10.11 29.45
C TYR A 271 -24.23 11.23 28.42
N ASP A 272 -24.27 12.49 28.87
CA ASP A 272 -23.98 13.68 28.06
C ASP A 272 -22.57 14.21 28.41
N GLN A 273 -21.58 13.39 28.07
CA GLN A 273 -20.17 13.57 28.44
C GLN A 273 -19.26 12.97 27.36
N ARG A 274 -18.46 13.80 26.68
CA ARG A 274 -17.48 13.47 25.64
C ARG A 274 -16.05 13.63 26.16
N PRO A 275 -15.34 12.55 26.48
CA PRO A 275 -13.90 12.59 26.76
C PRO A 275 -13.09 13.25 25.63
N GLN A 276 -12.02 13.95 26.02
CA GLN A 276 -11.12 14.71 25.15
C GLN A 276 -9.70 14.15 25.22
N LEU A 277 -8.98 14.23 24.09
CA LEU A 277 -7.57 13.87 23.96
C LEU A 277 -6.77 15.06 23.43
N PHE A 278 -5.75 15.48 24.17
CA PHE A 278 -4.76 16.45 23.74
C PHE A 278 -3.38 15.79 23.65
N ALA A 279 -2.58 16.24 22.70
CA ALA A 279 -1.18 15.85 22.54
C ALA A 279 -0.40 17.04 21.98
N SER A 280 0.85 17.18 22.40
CA SER A 280 1.74 18.28 22.03
C SER A 280 3.01 17.80 21.31
N GLY A 281 3.92 18.72 20.98
CA GLY A 281 5.16 18.44 20.26
C GLY A 281 5.05 18.60 18.74
N SER A 282 6.11 18.19 18.02
CA SER A 282 6.24 18.43 16.57
C SER A 282 5.41 17.52 15.68
N ILE A 283 4.95 16.36 16.17
CA ILE A 283 4.05 15.44 15.44
C ILE A 283 2.97 14.91 16.40
N PRO A 284 1.98 15.72 16.82
CA PRO A 284 0.97 15.33 17.81
C PRO A 284 0.19 14.06 17.44
N GLU A 285 -0.13 13.87 16.17
CA GLU A 285 -0.88 12.68 15.71
C GLU A 285 -0.10 11.38 15.89
N LYS A 286 1.24 11.40 15.76
CA LYS A 286 2.09 10.25 16.10
C LYS A 286 2.03 9.94 17.60
N LEU A 287 1.93 10.98 18.43
CA LEU A 287 1.86 10.85 19.88
C LEU A 287 0.46 10.35 20.33
N LYS A 288 -0.65 10.83 19.75
CA LYS A 288 -2.00 10.25 19.96
C LYS A 288 -2.08 8.77 19.55
N ARG A 289 -1.41 8.42 18.44
CA ARG A 289 -1.31 7.04 17.92
C ARG A 289 -0.32 6.16 18.68
N SER A 290 0.47 6.73 19.59
CA SER A 290 1.33 5.92 20.46
C SER A 290 0.49 4.99 21.35
N PRO A 291 0.99 3.80 21.70
CA PRO A 291 0.34 2.91 22.65
C PRO A 291 0.24 3.49 24.06
N PHE A 292 -0.81 3.11 24.78
CA PHE A 292 -0.99 3.47 26.19
C PHE A 292 0.22 3.03 27.04
N LEU A 293 0.81 4.01 27.73
CA LEU A 293 2.06 3.92 28.51
C LEU A 293 3.28 3.46 27.68
N ASN A 294 3.32 3.82 26.39
CA ASN A 294 4.42 3.52 25.46
C ASN A 294 4.76 2.01 25.38
N ARG A 295 3.77 1.14 25.58
CA ARG A 295 3.91 -0.32 25.57
C ARG A 295 3.96 -0.88 24.15
N SER A 296 4.60 -2.03 23.95
CA SER A 296 4.60 -2.71 22.65
C SER A 296 3.20 -3.27 22.31
N VAL A 297 2.63 -2.88 21.17
CA VAL A 297 1.27 -3.25 20.74
C VAL A 297 1.27 -3.66 19.27
N ASN A 298 0.56 -4.76 18.96
CA ASN A 298 0.25 -5.11 17.57
C ASN A 298 -0.94 -4.26 17.07
N THR A 299 -0.71 -3.41 16.08
CA THR A 299 -1.62 -2.32 15.65
C THR A 299 -2.50 -2.68 14.44
N GLU A 300 -2.66 -3.96 14.12
CA GLU A 300 -3.47 -4.41 12.98
C GLU A 300 -4.97 -4.12 13.17
N LEU A 301 -5.40 -2.99 12.57
CA LEU A 301 -6.77 -2.45 12.47
C LEU A 301 -7.41 -2.02 13.81
N PRO A 302 -8.37 -1.06 13.79
CA PRO A 302 -9.22 -0.81 14.94
C PRO A 302 -10.05 -2.06 15.22
N ALA A 303 -9.83 -2.70 16.37
CA ALA A 303 -10.56 -3.92 16.73
C ALA A 303 -12.06 -3.63 16.85
N VAL A 304 -12.90 -4.42 16.15
CA VAL A 304 -14.34 -4.35 16.36
C VAL A 304 -14.66 -4.87 17.76
N GLN A 305 -15.52 -4.14 18.48
CA GLN A 305 -15.82 -4.36 19.89
C GLN A 305 -17.33 -4.37 20.13
N ALA A 306 -17.80 -5.33 20.92
CA ALA A 306 -19.13 -5.39 21.49
C ALA A 306 -19.09 -4.98 22.97
N GLN A 307 -19.87 -3.98 23.34
CA GLN A 307 -19.94 -3.37 24.68
C GLN A 307 -21.39 -3.21 25.12
N PHE A 308 -21.68 -3.42 26.42
CA PHE A 308 -23.01 -3.19 26.97
C PHE A 308 -23.17 -1.74 27.42
N SER A 309 -24.23 -1.07 26.97
CA SER A 309 -24.53 0.31 27.39
C SER A 309 -25.99 0.45 27.86
N GLN A 310 -26.18 1.22 28.93
CA GLN A 310 -27.49 1.52 29.51
C GLN A 310 -28.16 2.66 28.75
N SER A 311 -29.49 2.62 28.63
CA SER A 311 -30.26 3.71 28.02
C SER A 311 -30.43 4.88 29.00
N LYS A 312 -30.25 6.12 28.51
CA LYS A 312 -30.64 7.37 29.20
C LYS A 312 -32.06 7.35 29.80
N ASN A 313 -32.97 6.55 29.25
CA ASN A 313 -34.38 6.49 29.68
C ASN A 313 -34.71 5.27 30.58
N GLY A 314 -33.72 4.52 31.08
CA GLY A 314 -33.90 3.40 32.01
C GLY A 314 -34.56 2.13 31.41
N THR A 315 -35.03 2.17 30.17
CA THR A 315 -35.49 0.98 29.42
C THR A 315 -34.29 0.12 29.01
N GLN A 316 -34.34 -1.18 29.32
CA GLN A 316 -33.28 -2.21 29.13
C GLN A 316 -32.13 -1.82 28.18
N GLY A 317 -30.92 -1.72 28.76
CA GLY A 317 -29.67 -1.57 28.03
C GLY A 317 -29.41 -2.66 26.99
N GLY A 318 -28.38 -2.48 26.18
CA GLY A 318 -28.10 -3.35 25.04
C GLY A 318 -26.63 -3.50 24.74
N TRP A 319 -26.32 -4.56 23.99
CA TRP A 319 -25.00 -4.79 23.40
C TRP A 319 -24.88 -4.03 22.08
N TYR A 320 -23.87 -3.18 21.98
CA TYR A 320 -23.60 -2.32 20.84
C TYR A 320 -22.22 -2.61 20.24
N LEU A 321 -22.12 -2.56 18.92
CA LEU A 321 -20.87 -2.57 18.16
C LEU A 321 -20.36 -1.13 17.93
N ASN A 322 -19.04 -0.96 17.87
CA ASN A 322 -18.36 0.26 17.41
C ASN A 322 -18.35 0.42 15.87
N VAL A 323 -19.14 -0.38 15.14
CA VAL A 323 -19.29 -0.36 13.67
C VAL A 323 -20.75 -0.50 13.26
N GLY A 324 -21.13 0.05 12.11
CA GLY A 324 -22.53 0.15 11.65
C GLY A 324 -22.68 0.17 10.12
N ALA A 325 -23.74 0.80 9.60
CA ALA A 325 -24.07 0.80 8.17
C ALA A 325 -22.93 1.29 7.26
N LEU A 326 -22.16 2.30 7.70
CA LEU A 326 -21.01 2.83 6.95
C LEU A 326 -19.87 1.82 6.80
N HIS A 327 -19.84 0.80 7.66
CA HIS A 327 -18.83 -0.26 7.70
C HIS A 327 -19.28 -1.55 6.99
N GLY A 328 -20.47 -1.52 6.39
CA GLY A 328 -21.02 -2.61 5.56
C GLY A 328 -22.01 -3.53 6.27
N LEU A 329 -22.25 -3.36 7.58
CA LEU A 329 -23.12 -4.25 8.34
C LEU A 329 -24.56 -4.25 7.80
N GLN A 330 -25.19 -5.43 7.75
CA GLN A 330 -26.57 -5.63 7.30
C GLN A 330 -27.47 -6.13 8.45
N PRO A 331 -28.77 -5.75 8.51
CA PRO A 331 -29.68 -6.25 9.53
C PRO A 331 -29.81 -7.78 9.48
N GLY A 332 -29.74 -8.44 10.63
CA GLY A 332 -29.72 -9.90 10.73
C GLY A 332 -28.37 -10.57 10.40
N GLN A 333 -27.32 -9.81 10.06
CA GLN A 333 -25.98 -10.36 9.88
C GLN A 333 -25.46 -10.96 11.20
N GLU A 334 -24.93 -12.17 11.14
CA GLU A 334 -24.27 -12.82 12.28
C GLU A 334 -22.85 -12.28 12.49
N VAL A 335 -22.51 -12.03 13.75
CA VAL A 335 -21.16 -11.64 14.21
C VAL A 335 -20.75 -12.54 15.38
N LYS A 336 -19.44 -12.76 15.57
CA LYS A 336 -18.93 -13.63 16.64
C LYS A 336 -18.20 -12.83 17.70
N LEU A 337 -18.71 -12.81 18.93
CA LEU A 337 -17.97 -12.32 20.10
C LEU A 337 -16.83 -13.29 20.40
N LEU A 338 -15.67 -12.74 20.74
CA LEU A 338 -14.45 -13.47 21.06
C LEU A 338 -14.05 -13.22 22.52
N THR A 339 -13.56 -14.27 23.18
CA THR A 339 -12.89 -14.20 24.48
C THR A 339 -11.58 -13.38 24.40
N SER A 340 -11.02 -13.03 25.56
CA SER A 340 -9.70 -12.35 25.66
C SER A 340 -8.54 -13.14 25.02
N ILE A 341 -8.69 -14.46 24.87
CA ILE A 341 -7.73 -15.36 24.18
C ILE A 341 -8.12 -15.64 22.71
N GLY A 342 -9.02 -14.83 22.13
CA GLY A 342 -9.43 -14.90 20.72
C GLY A 342 -10.36 -16.06 20.35
N GLN A 343 -10.69 -16.96 21.28
CA GLN A 343 -11.62 -18.07 21.01
C GLN A 343 -13.07 -17.57 20.95
N PRO A 344 -13.91 -18.05 20.01
CA PRO A 344 -15.33 -17.67 19.92
C PRO A 344 -16.10 -17.96 21.20
N LEU A 345 -16.83 -16.95 21.70
CA LEU A 345 -17.68 -17.00 22.87
C LEU A 345 -19.15 -17.24 22.50
N LEU A 346 -19.66 -16.45 21.55
CA LEU A 346 -21.06 -16.42 21.15
C LEU A 346 -21.17 -15.92 19.69
N THR A 347 -22.02 -16.55 18.89
CA THR A 347 -22.47 -16.00 17.60
C THR A 347 -23.85 -15.38 17.80
N THR A 348 -24.07 -14.17 17.32
CA THR A 348 -25.31 -13.41 17.53
C THR A 348 -25.64 -12.56 16.30
N PRO A 349 -26.92 -12.41 15.92
CA PRO A 349 -27.32 -11.53 14.84
C PRO A 349 -27.35 -10.05 15.29
N VAL A 350 -27.15 -9.16 14.33
CA VAL A 350 -27.37 -7.71 14.44
C VAL A 350 -28.88 -7.41 14.37
N SER A 351 -29.42 -6.75 15.39
CA SER A 351 -30.85 -6.41 15.52
C SER A 351 -31.22 -5.02 15.01
N GLU A 352 -30.33 -4.04 15.19
CA GLU A 352 -30.53 -2.63 14.83
C GLU A 352 -29.24 -2.08 14.24
N ILE A 353 -29.32 -1.18 13.27
CA ILE A 353 -28.13 -0.58 12.64
C ILE A 353 -28.27 0.94 12.58
N GLY A 354 -27.35 1.61 13.26
CA GLY A 354 -27.06 3.03 13.09
C GLY A 354 -25.98 3.27 12.04
N LEU A 355 -25.57 4.52 11.90
CA LEU A 355 -24.54 4.94 10.94
C LEU A 355 -23.17 4.32 11.25
N ASP A 356 -22.70 4.49 12.49
CA ASP A 356 -21.40 4.06 13.00
C ASP A 356 -21.52 3.02 14.14
N TYR A 357 -22.71 2.46 14.36
CA TYR A 357 -22.95 1.41 15.35
C TYR A 357 -24.01 0.41 14.88
N ALA A 358 -24.07 -0.72 15.57
CA ALA A 358 -25.13 -1.71 15.46
C ALA A 358 -25.48 -2.26 16.85
N ARG A 359 -26.72 -2.70 17.06
CA ARG A 359 -27.15 -3.41 18.28
C ARG A 359 -27.18 -4.91 18.01
N LEU A 360 -26.86 -5.72 19.02
CA LEU A 360 -26.89 -7.19 18.93
C LEU A 360 -28.16 -7.77 19.56
N SER A 361 -28.62 -8.90 19.05
CA SER A 361 -29.77 -9.66 19.57
C SER A 361 -29.31 -10.87 20.41
N ILE A 362 -28.78 -10.60 21.60
CA ILE A 362 -28.37 -11.64 22.55
C ILE A 362 -29.60 -12.07 23.35
N ASP A 363 -30.10 -13.28 23.08
CA ASP A 363 -31.24 -13.86 23.79
C ASP A 363 -30.83 -14.29 25.21
N SER A 364 -31.65 -13.93 26.19
CA SER A 364 -31.66 -14.47 27.54
C SER A 364 -31.55 -16.00 27.65
N ALA A 365 -31.98 -16.74 26.63
CA ALA A 365 -31.93 -18.20 26.58
C ALA A 365 -30.58 -18.80 26.12
N VAL A 366 -29.60 -17.99 25.67
CA VAL A 366 -28.28 -18.55 25.32
C VAL A 366 -27.53 -19.04 26.56
N SER A 367 -26.84 -20.17 26.42
CA SER A 367 -26.17 -20.88 27.52
C SER A 367 -24.94 -20.18 28.10
N VAL A 368 -24.42 -19.17 27.40
CA VAL A 368 -23.30 -18.34 27.84
C VAL A 368 -23.68 -16.87 27.62
N GLN A 369 -24.02 -16.18 28.71
CA GLN A 369 -24.28 -14.75 28.69
C GLN A 369 -22.95 -13.98 28.80
N PRO A 370 -22.66 -13.00 27.94
CA PRO A 370 -21.52 -12.10 28.12
C PRO A 370 -21.74 -11.18 29.33
N ASP A 371 -20.66 -10.88 30.04
CA ASP A 371 -20.67 -10.02 31.24
C ASP A 371 -20.77 -8.54 30.83
N PRO A 372 -21.81 -7.79 31.25
CA PRO A 372 -21.95 -6.36 30.95
C PRO A 372 -20.78 -5.46 31.37
N ALA A 373 -19.90 -5.90 32.27
CA ALA A 373 -18.68 -5.18 32.65
C ALA A 373 -17.51 -5.38 31.67
N ILE A 374 -17.60 -6.37 30.77
CA ILE A 374 -16.55 -6.76 29.82
C ILE A 374 -16.91 -6.28 28.41
N VAL A 375 -15.93 -5.70 27.72
CA VAL A 375 -16.00 -5.46 26.28
C VAL A 375 -15.35 -6.61 25.54
N TYR A 376 -16.04 -7.15 24.55
CA TYR A 376 -15.60 -8.31 23.78
C TYR A 376 -15.09 -7.89 22.40
N ARG A 377 -14.00 -8.50 21.93
CA ARG A 377 -13.61 -8.38 20.51
C ARG A 377 -14.61 -9.11 19.63
N VAL A 378 -14.79 -8.68 18.39
CA VAL A 378 -15.81 -9.24 17.49
C VAL A 378 -15.24 -9.53 16.11
N ASP A 379 -15.47 -10.75 15.63
CA ASP A 379 -15.31 -11.11 14.22
C ASP A 379 -16.58 -10.71 13.45
N VAL A 380 -16.44 -9.80 12.49
CA VAL A 380 -17.50 -9.31 11.60
C VAL A 380 -17.16 -9.69 10.16
N PRO A 381 -17.81 -10.72 9.59
CA PRO A 381 -17.52 -11.18 8.23
C PRO A 381 -17.73 -10.05 7.19
N GLY A 382 -16.69 -9.78 6.39
CA GLY A 382 -16.77 -8.85 5.27
C GLY A 382 -16.77 -7.35 5.64
N LEU A 383 -16.46 -6.99 6.89
CA LEU A 383 -16.35 -5.60 7.34
C LEU A 383 -15.51 -4.74 6.38
N MET A 384 -16.04 -3.58 5.97
CA MET A 384 -15.34 -2.59 5.13
C MET A 384 -14.75 -3.17 3.82
N SER A 385 -15.31 -4.24 3.28
CA SER A 385 -14.72 -5.02 2.18
C SER A 385 -15.70 -5.24 1.01
N LYS A 386 -15.15 -5.43 -0.20
CA LYS A 386 -15.90 -5.86 -1.38
C LYS A 386 -15.14 -7.03 -2.02
N PRO A 387 -15.75 -8.23 -2.17
CA PRO A 387 -15.11 -9.32 -2.91
C PRO A 387 -14.68 -8.87 -4.30
N LEU A 388 -13.42 -9.12 -4.64
CA LEU A 388 -12.82 -8.76 -5.92
C LEU A 388 -12.63 -10.00 -6.78
N ARG A 389 -13.14 -9.95 -8.00
CA ARG A 389 -12.86 -10.95 -9.03
C ARG A 389 -11.49 -10.64 -9.60
N ILE A 390 -10.52 -11.49 -9.34
CA ILE A 390 -9.13 -11.28 -9.80
C ILE A 390 -8.75 -12.43 -10.72
N PHE A 391 -8.49 -12.10 -11.97
CA PHE A 391 -7.95 -13.02 -12.96
C PHE A 391 -6.51 -13.36 -12.60
N PHE A 392 -6.11 -14.62 -12.70
CA PHE A 392 -4.73 -15.03 -12.45
C PHE A 392 -4.13 -15.71 -13.68
N SER A 393 -3.06 -15.11 -14.20
CA SER A 393 -2.30 -15.63 -15.33
C SER A 393 -0.86 -15.85 -14.91
N SER A 394 -0.30 -17.02 -15.23
CA SER A 394 1.13 -17.27 -15.07
C SER A 394 1.74 -17.55 -16.43
N ARG A 395 2.74 -16.75 -16.81
CA ARG A 395 3.50 -16.99 -18.04
C ARG A 395 4.27 -18.31 -17.92
N ASN A 396 4.93 -18.57 -16.79
CA ASN A 396 5.93 -19.64 -16.65
C ASN A 396 5.59 -20.71 -15.58
N GLY A 397 4.33 -20.77 -15.12
CA GLY A 397 3.87 -21.69 -14.06
C GLY A 397 2.86 -22.72 -14.55
N SER A 398 3.00 -23.97 -14.13
CA SER A 398 2.12 -25.07 -14.51
C SER A 398 0.70 -24.94 -13.90
N PRO A 399 -0.35 -25.55 -14.48
CA PRO A 399 -1.70 -25.48 -13.92
C PRO A 399 -1.83 -25.96 -12.46
N ALA A 400 -0.95 -26.85 -12.00
CA ALA A 400 -0.91 -27.29 -10.61
C ALA A 400 -0.30 -26.23 -9.67
N GLU A 401 0.74 -25.53 -10.11
CA GLU A 401 1.31 -24.39 -9.39
C GLU A 401 0.32 -23.21 -9.36
N GLN A 402 -0.41 -22.97 -10.46
CA GLN A 402 -1.48 -21.97 -10.53
C GLN A 402 -2.64 -22.28 -9.57
N ALA A 403 -3.16 -23.52 -9.58
CA ALA A 403 -4.22 -23.94 -8.66
C ALA A 403 -3.78 -23.84 -7.18
N LYS A 404 -2.50 -24.14 -6.87
CA LYS A 404 -1.92 -23.94 -5.54
C LYS A 404 -1.85 -22.46 -5.17
N MET A 405 -1.48 -21.58 -6.10
CA MET A 405 -1.42 -20.13 -5.85
C MET A 405 -2.82 -19.56 -5.56
N ILE A 406 -3.83 -19.95 -6.34
CA ILE A 406 -5.23 -19.59 -6.10
C ILE A 406 -5.68 -20.06 -4.70
N ALA A 407 -5.38 -21.31 -4.32
CA ALA A 407 -5.71 -21.83 -2.99
C ALA A 407 -5.01 -21.06 -1.86
N ASN A 408 -3.73 -20.70 -2.02
CA ASN A 408 -3.01 -19.85 -1.06
C ASN A 408 -3.66 -18.47 -0.93
N LEU A 409 -3.98 -17.81 -2.04
CA LEU A 409 -4.61 -16.48 -2.03
C LEU A 409 -6.03 -16.51 -1.44
N MET A 410 -6.79 -17.60 -1.63
CA MET A 410 -8.08 -17.78 -0.96
C MET A 410 -7.94 -17.98 0.55
N ALA A 411 -6.90 -18.69 1.00
CA ALA A 411 -6.62 -18.85 2.44
C ALA A 411 -6.13 -17.55 3.09
N GLU A 412 -5.29 -16.79 2.39
CA GLU A 412 -4.74 -15.52 2.87
C GLU A 412 -5.77 -14.39 2.80
N ALA A 413 -6.26 -14.02 1.61
CA ALA A 413 -7.17 -12.89 1.42
C ALA A 413 -8.61 -13.15 1.90
N GLY A 414 -9.00 -14.42 2.07
CA GLY A 414 -10.34 -14.83 2.45
C GLY A 414 -11.41 -14.27 1.50
N ASN A 415 -12.53 -13.81 2.07
CA ASN A 415 -13.68 -13.29 1.32
C ASN A 415 -13.39 -12.05 0.44
N CYS A 416 -12.19 -11.45 0.52
CA CYS A 416 -11.78 -10.37 -0.37
C CYS A 416 -11.41 -10.85 -1.78
N TYR A 417 -11.05 -12.13 -1.95
CA TYR A 417 -10.63 -12.71 -3.23
C TYR A 417 -11.67 -13.67 -3.79
N VAL A 418 -12.03 -13.46 -5.06
CA VAL A 418 -12.78 -14.41 -5.89
C VAL A 418 -11.89 -14.71 -7.11
N PRO A 419 -11.48 -15.97 -7.34
CA PRO A 419 -10.76 -16.32 -8.56
C PRO A 419 -11.68 -16.16 -9.76
N GLU A 420 -11.20 -15.44 -10.78
CA GLU A 420 -11.89 -15.26 -12.06
C GLU A 420 -11.10 -15.94 -13.19
N ALA A 421 -11.81 -16.51 -14.16
CA ALA A 421 -11.23 -17.23 -15.29
C ALA A 421 -11.32 -16.44 -16.61
N ASP A 422 -12.24 -15.48 -16.71
CA ASP A 422 -12.37 -14.54 -17.82
C ASP A 422 -11.77 -13.19 -17.43
N GLU A 423 -10.62 -12.85 -18.02
CA GLU A 423 -9.94 -11.57 -17.78
C GLU A 423 -10.85 -10.36 -18.03
N SER A 424 -11.71 -10.41 -19.06
CA SER A 424 -12.62 -9.32 -19.41
C SER A 424 -13.76 -9.15 -18.40
N ALA A 425 -14.05 -10.20 -17.62
CA ALA A 425 -14.99 -10.13 -16.52
C ALA A 425 -14.35 -9.60 -15.23
N ALA A 426 -13.03 -9.71 -15.05
CA ALA A 426 -12.37 -9.44 -13.77
C ALA A 426 -12.42 -7.96 -13.33
N ASP A 427 -12.33 -7.73 -12.02
CA ASP A 427 -12.15 -6.40 -11.43
C ASP A 427 -10.66 -5.96 -11.48
N TYR A 428 -9.73 -6.92 -11.39
CA TYR A 428 -8.26 -6.75 -11.48
C TYR A 428 -7.59 -8.00 -12.09
N ALA A 429 -6.32 -7.89 -12.49
CA ALA A 429 -5.53 -9.03 -12.98
C ALA A 429 -4.23 -9.20 -12.18
N LEU A 430 -3.82 -10.45 -11.94
CA LEU A 430 -2.58 -10.81 -11.26
C LEU A 430 -1.71 -11.65 -12.21
N TYR A 431 -0.60 -11.06 -12.64
CA TYR A 431 0.33 -11.63 -13.61
C TYR A 431 1.58 -12.16 -12.94
N ALA A 432 1.85 -13.45 -13.09
CA ALA A 432 3.10 -14.09 -12.68
C ALA A 432 4.05 -14.21 -13.90
N ARG A 433 4.99 -13.26 -14.03
CA ARG A 433 6.00 -13.21 -15.10
C ARG A 433 7.40 -12.93 -14.54
N ASN A 434 8.43 -13.54 -15.14
CA ASN A 434 9.83 -13.12 -15.00
C ASN A 434 10.38 -13.03 -13.56
N GLY A 435 9.83 -13.83 -12.63
CA GLY A 435 10.20 -13.88 -11.20
C GLY A 435 9.25 -13.15 -10.26
N TRP A 436 8.24 -12.45 -10.79
CA TRP A 436 7.42 -11.50 -10.05
C TRP A 436 5.91 -11.68 -10.26
N TYR A 437 5.16 -11.35 -9.22
CA TYR A 437 3.71 -11.14 -9.25
C TYR A 437 3.39 -9.65 -9.40
N PHE A 438 2.76 -9.28 -10.52
CA PHE A 438 2.28 -7.92 -10.81
C PHE A 438 0.76 -7.86 -10.66
N LEU A 439 0.24 -6.96 -9.83
CA LEU A 439 -1.19 -6.69 -9.70
C LEU A 439 -1.54 -5.46 -10.54
N THR A 440 -2.40 -5.63 -11.55
CA THR A 440 -2.70 -4.67 -12.62
C THR A 440 -4.21 -4.50 -12.82
N LEU A 441 -4.59 -3.59 -13.71
CA LEU A 441 -5.91 -3.69 -14.36
C LEU A 441 -5.90 -4.85 -15.38
N PRO A 442 -7.07 -5.39 -15.76
CA PRO A 442 -7.19 -6.25 -16.94
C PRO A 442 -6.77 -5.52 -18.22
N ASN A 443 -6.31 -6.27 -19.21
CA ASN A 443 -6.12 -5.79 -20.58
C ASN A 443 -7.49 -5.54 -21.24
N THR A 444 -7.57 -4.51 -22.08
CA THR A 444 -8.76 -4.18 -22.87
C THR A 444 -8.37 -3.87 -24.32
N GLU A 445 -9.35 -3.78 -25.22
CA GLU A 445 -9.11 -3.39 -26.62
C GLU A 445 -8.46 -2.00 -26.74
N ASP A 446 -8.84 -1.06 -25.88
CA ASP A 446 -8.24 0.29 -25.77
C ASP A 446 -6.88 0.30 -25.05
N GLN A 447 -6.60 -0.70 -24.20
CA GLN A 447 -5.41 -0.79 -23.34
C GLN A 447 -4.89 -2.24 -23.26
N PRO A 448 -4.27 -2.77 -24.34
CA PRO A 448 -3.77 -4.15 -24.39
C PRO A 448 -2.50 -4.37 -23.57
N ASP A 449 -1.81 -3.29 -23.16
CA ASP A 449 -0.54 -3.33 -22.42
C ASP A 449 -0.70 -3.26 -20.89
N ASN A 450 -1.90 -3.43 -20.34
CA ASN A 450 -2.14 -3.25 -18.89
C ASN A 450 -1.45 -4.30 -18.01
N GLU A 451 -1.10 -5.48 -18.53
CA GLU A 451 -0.23 -6.44 -17.82
C GLU A 451 1.16 -5.86 -17.48
N PHE A 452 1.58 -4.80 -18.16
CA PHE A 452 2.82 -4.05 -17.93
C PHE A 452 2.61 -2.76 -17.10
N ARG A 453 1.38 -2.50 -16.62
CA ARG A 453 1.04 -1.36 -15.76
C ARG A 453 0.68 -1.82 -14.34
N PRO A 454 1.68 -2.14 -13.48
CA PRO A 454 1.43 -2.43 -12.07
C PRO A 454 0.75 -1.26 -11.36
N LEU A 455 -0.22 -1.59 -10.50
CA LEU A 455 -0.91 -0.63 -9.64
C LEU A 455 -0.21 -0.45 -8.28
N VAL A 456 0.66 -1.41 -7.92
CA VAL A 456 1.45 -1.46 -6.68
C VAL A 456 2.77 -2.19 -6.92
N SER A 457 3.71 -2.08 -5.99
CA SER A 457 5.01 -2.75 -6.02
C SER A 457 4.88 -4.26 -6.32
N PRO A 458 5.55 -4.79 -7.36
CA PRO A 458 5.53 -6.22 -7.66
C PRO A 458 6.11 -7.06 -6.52
N VAL A 459 5.66 -8.31 -6.37
CA VAL A 459 6.12 -9.22 -5.30
C VAL A 459 6.92 -10.39 -5.87
N MET A 460 8.15 -10.57 -5.40
CA MET A 460 9.05 -11.67 -5.80
C MET A 460 8.46 -13.06 -5.50
N PHE A 461 8.66 -14.01 -6.41
CA PHE A 461 8.33 -15.43 -6.21
C PHE A 461 9.10 -16.07 -5.03
N THR A 462 10.30 -15.55 -4.76
CA THR A 462 11.21 -16.03 -3.72
C THR A 462 10.99 -15.37 -2.34
N ASP A 463 10.06 -14.43 -2.23
CA ASP A 463 9.71 -13.80 -0.95
C ASP A 463 9.04 -14.80 -0.01
N LYS A 464 9.62 -15.01 1.18
CA LYS A 464 9.13 -15.96 2.19
C LYS A 464 7.68 -15.71 2.59
N ASN A 465 7.21 -14.47 2.48
CA ASN A 465 5.88 -14.01 2.87
C ASN A 465 5.02 -13.65 1.64
N VAL A 466 5.36 -14.12 0.43
CA VAL A 466 4.69 -13.76 -0.84
C VAL A 466 3.16 -13.88 -0.78
N ASN A 467 2.62 -14.99 -0.24
CA ASN A 467 1.17 -15.19 -0.14
C ASN A 467 0.52 -14.16 0.81
N GLN A 468 1.14 -13.90 1.96
CA GLN A 468 0.67 -12.94 2.96
C GLN A 468 0.72 -11.50 2.43
N LYS A 469 1.80 -11.12 1.71
CA LYS A 469 1.93 -9.81 1.06
C LYS A 469 0.83 -9.58 0.02
N LEU A 470 0.63 -10.54 -0.88
CA LEU A 470 -0.44 -10.46 -1.89
C LEU A 470 -1.83 -10.51 -1.25
N GLY A 471 -2.02 -11.29 -0.19
CA GLY A 471 -3.26 -11.29 0.62
C GLY A 471 -3.55 -9.93 1.28
N ASN A 472 -2.52 -9.25 1.79
CA ASN A 472 -2.63 -7.88 2.31
C ASN A 472 -2.97 -6.87 1.20
N TYR A 473 -2.35 -6.97 0.02
CA TYR A 473 -2.71 -6.13 -1.13
C TYR A 473 -4.17 -6.35 -1.52
N ILE A 474 -4.63 -7.60 -1.71
CA ILE A 474 -6.02 -7.89 -2.08
C ILE A 474 -7.01 -7.42 -1.01
N ARG A 475 -6.68 -7.53 0.29
CA ARG A 475 -7.46 -6.92 1.38
C ARG A 475 -7.60 -5.40 1.23
N GLN A 476 -6.50 -4.69 0.98
CA GLN A 476 -6.52 -3.23 0.88
C GLN A 476 -7.20 -2.75 -0.42
N PHE A 477 -6.98 -3.41 -1.55
CA PHE A 477 -7.74 -3.19 -2.79
C PHE A 477 -9.24 -3.41 -2.57
N SER A 478 -9.63 -4.45 -1.83
CA SER A 478 -11.03 -4.73 -1.47
C SER A 478 -11.64 -3.60 -0.63
N ARG A 479 -10.90 -3.10 0.37
CA ARG A 479 -11.30 -1.95 1.21
C ARG A 479 -11.40 -0.63 0.43
N TRP A 480 -10.44 -0.37 -0.46
CA TRP A 480 -10.46 0.80 -1.35
C TRP A 480 -11.62 0.73 -2.35
N THR A 481 -11.88 -0.44 -2.93
CA THR A 481 -13.01 -0.65 -3.85
C THR A 481 -14.36 -0.57 -3.14
N TYR A 482 -14.44 -1.02 -1.88
CA TYR A 482 -15.59 -0.82 -1.01
C TYR A 482 -15.86 0.69 -0.81
N LEU A 483 -14.86 1.48 -0.38
CA LEU A 483 -15.02 2.93 -0.24
C LEU A 483 -15.35 3.62 -1.58
N LYS A 484 -14.69 3.24 -2.67
CA LYS A 484 -14.95 3.74 -4.03
C LYS A 484 -16.41 3.53 -4.44
N THR A 485 -17.09 2.49 -3.94
CA THR A 485 -18.49 2.16 -4.23
C THR A 485 -19.48 2.43 -3.09
N LEU A 486 -19.05 3.07 -1.99
CA LEU A 486 -19.83 3.28 -0.78
C LEU A 486 -21.07 4.16 -1.01
N LYS A 487 -22.24 3.61 -0.67
CA LYS A 487 -23.55 4.26 -0.74
C LYS A 487 -24.48 3.73 0.35
N ASN A 488 -25.39 4.56 0.82
CA ASN A 488 -26.50 4.11 1.65
C ASN A 488 -27.48 3.28 0.78
N PRO A 489 -27.74 1.99 1.08
CA PRO A 489 -28.65 1.18 0.28
C PRO A 489 -30.14 1.45 0.57
N VAL A 490 -30.46 2.15 1.68
CA VAL A 490 -31.84 2.37 2.16
C VAL A 490 -32.36 3.76 1.80
N ALA A 491 -31.50 4.75 1.59
CA ALA A 491 -31.91 6.12 1.27
C ALA A 491 -30.99 6.82 0.25
N THR A 492 -31.62 7.43 -0.77
CA THR A 492 -30.99 8.45 -1.61
C THR A 492 -31.23 9.83 -0.99
N GLY A 493 -30.17 10.47 -0.49
CA GLY A 493 -30.28 11.82 0.07
C GLY A 493 -30.51 12.92 -0.98
N PRO A 494 -30.77 14.16 -0.51
CA PRO A 494 -31.03 15.30 -1.39
C PRO A 494 -29.81 15.69 -2.24
N GLY A 495 -30.09 16.37 -3.36
CA GLY A 495 -29.09 16.93 -4.25
C GLY A 495 -28.37 18.15 -3.66
N ILE A 496 -27.40 17.89 -2.78
CA ILE A 496 -26.39 18.88 -2.39
C ILE A 496 -25.64 19.31 -3.64
N LYS A 497 -25.42 20.62 -3.79
CA LYS A 497 -24.69 21.19 -4.93
C LYS A 497 -23.21 21.23 -4.58
N ILE A 498 -22.42 20.42 -5.29
CA ILE A 498 -20.96 20.41 -5.22
C ILE A 498 -20.44 21.14 -6.47
N GLU A 499 -19.51 22.06 -6.29
CA GLU A 499 -18.83 22.73 -7.39
C GLU A 499 -17.34 22.55 -7.21
N ILE A 500 -16.66 22.13 -8.29
CA ILE A 500 -15.21 21.99 -8.30
C ILE A 500 -14.68 22.94 -9.36
N VAL A 501 -13.81 23.85 -8.91
CA VAL A 501 -13.19 24.89 -9.74
C VAL A 501 -11.69 24.61 -9.78
N PRO A 502 -11.19 23.85 -10.77
CA PRO A 502 -9.76 23.74 -11.06
C PRO A 502 -9.14 25.10 -11.36
N GLU A 503 -7.82 25.20 -11.51
CA GLU A 503 -7.22 26.44 -12.02
C GLU A 503 -7.63 26.66 -13.49
N GLY A 504 -7.94 27.91 -13.85
CA GLY A 504 -8.36 28.29 -15.20
C GLY A 504 -9.74 27.81 -15.69
N SER A 505 -10.50 27.02 -14.91
CA SER A 505 -11.82 26.50 -15.34
C SER A 505 -12.82 26.38 -14.18
N SER A 506 -14.11 26.21 -14.47
CA SER A 506 -15.14 26.01 -13.44
C SER A 506 -16.16 24.94 -13.85
N SER A 507 -16.52 24.06 -12.92
CA SER A 507 -17.47 22.97 -13.16
C SER A 507 -18.47 22.82 -12.00
N VAL A 508 -19.75 22.62 -12.33
CA VAL A 508 -20.76 22.20 -11.36
C VAL A 508 -20.83 20.68 -11.40
N ALA A 509 -20.18 20.04 -10.44
CA ALA A 509 -20.04 18.59 -10.39
C ALA A 509 -21.32 17.95 -9.81
N LYS A 510 -21.69 16.78 -10.34
CA LYS A 510 -22.81 15.98 -9.82
C LYS A 510 -22.27 14.63 -9.36
N ASN A 511 -23.02 13.94 -8.49
CA ASN A 511 -22.64 12.58 -8.08
C ASN A 511 -22.39 11.68 -9.31
N GLY A 512 -21.19 11.12 -9.42
CA GLY A 512 -20.73 10.32 -10.56
C GLY A 512 -20.05 11.11 -11.69
N SER A 513 -19.94 12.44 -11.60
CA SER A 513 -19.17 13.24 -12.57
C SER A 513 -17.66 13.02 -12.41
N THR A 514 -16.95 13.04 -13.53
CA THR A 514 -15.49 13.25 -13.58
C THR A 514 -15.22 14.71 -13.91
N VAL A 515 -14.30 15.33 -13.17
CA VAL A 515 -13.83 16.72 -13.37
C VAL A 515 -12.36 16.66 -13.81
N PRO A 516 -11.98 17.24 -14.96
CA PRO A 516 -10.59 17.34 -15.35
C PRO A 516 -9.86 18.36 -14.46
N ILE A 517 -8.63 18.04 -14.08
CA ILE A 517 -7.70 18.92 -13.35
C ILE A 517 -6.36 19.02 -14.12
N THR A 518 -5.61 20.08 -13.85
CA THR A 518 -4.33 20.36 -14.50
C THR A 518 -3.23 20.40 -13.43
N LEU A 519 -2.14 19.66 -13.65
CA LEU A 519 -0.94 19.72 -12.82
C LEU A 519 -0.28 21.10 -12.91
N ILE A 520 0.26 21.59 -11.80
CA ILE A 520 1.01 22.84 -11.73
C ILE A 520 2.29 22.59 -10.92
N GLU A 521 3.43 22.83 -11.54
CA GLU A 521 4.75 22.71 -10.92
C GLU A 521 4.98 23.87 -9.93
N ARG A 522 5.24 23.56 -8.66
CA ARG A 522 5.62 24.54 -7.62
C ARG A 522 6.63 23.93 -6.64
N ASN A 523 7.76 24.61 -6.46
CA ASN A 523 8.84 24.19 -5.55
C ASN A 523 9.24 22.71 -5.75
N GLU A 524 9.50 22.30 -6.99
CA GLU A 524 9.91 20.93 -7.36
C GLU A 524 8.86 19.84 -7.04
N THR A 525 7.60 20.25 -6.82
CA THR A 525 6.45 19.34 -6.62
C THR A 525 5.28 19.72 -7.53
N HIS A 526 4.60 18.75 -8.13
CA HIS A 526 3.37 19.01 -8.87
C HIS A 526 2.15 18.93 -7.96
N THR A 527 1.30 19.94 -8.03
CA THR A 527 0.06 20.02 -7.25
C THR A 527 -1.12 20.41 -8.12
N ASN A 528 -2.33 20.21 -7.61
CA ASN A 528 -3.56 20.67 -8.25
C ASN A 528 -4.26 21.67 -7.35
N GLU A 529 -4.52 22.89 -7.85
CA GLU A 529 -5.38 23.84 -7.14
C GLU A 529 -6.84 23.63 -7.51
N VAL A 530 -7.66 23.24 -6.54
CA VAL A 530 -9.13 23.18 -6.68
C VAL A 530 -9.83 24.02 -5.61
N VAL A 531 -10.94 24.66 -5.98
CA VAL A 531 -11.93 25.14 -5.01
C VAL A 531 -13.05 24.12 -4.94
N ILE A 532 -13.17 23.42 -3.81
CA ILE A 532 -14.29 22.50 -3.53
C ILE A 532 -15.35 23.30 -2.76
N ARG A 533 -16.43 23.69 -3.44
CA ARG A 533 -17.57 24.38 -2.81
C ARG A 533 -18.70 23.40 -2.58
N VAL A 534 -19.09 23.21 -1.32
CA VAL A 534 -20.25 22.40 -0.95
C VAL A 534 -21.35 23.34 -0.50
N THR A 535 -22.35 23.54 -1.36
CA THR A 535 -23.54 24.34 -1.04
C THR A 535 -24.65 23.42 -0.57
N ASN A 536 -25.03 23.59 0.70
CA ASN A 536 -26.16 22.90 1.29
C ASN A 536 -27.48 23.54 0.79
N THR A 537 -28.02 22.97 -0.27
CA THR A 537 -29.24 23.38 -1.01
C THR A 537 -30.55 23.17 -0.23
N THR A 538 -30.48 22.93 1.07
CA THR A 538 -31.57 22.35 1.87
C THR A 538 -31.78 23.12 3.17
N ASN A 539 -32.70 22.66 4.02
CA ASN A 539 -32.85 23.12 5.39
C ASN A 539 -32.08 22.28 6.45
N GLN A 540 -30.98 21.56 6.12
CA GLN A 540 -30.01 20.83 7.01
C GLN A 540 -29.04 21.66 7.84
N LEU A 541 -28.84 21.34 9.12
CA LEU A 541 -27.51 21.16 9.71
C LEU A 541 -27.00 19.79 9.27
N LEU A 542 -26.49 19.75 8.05
CA LEU A 542 -25.77 18.57 7.60
C LEU A 542 -24.40 18.58 8.29
N TYR A 543 -23.80 17.42 8.51
CA TYR A 543 -22.36 17.33 8.60
C TYR A 543 -21.84 16.69 7.31
N CYS A 544 -20.64 17.10 6.89
CA CYS A 544 -19.98 16.57 5.70
C CYS A 544 -18.55 16.14 6.03
N THR A 545 -18.23 14.88 5.77
CA THR A 545 -16.86 14.36 5.79
C THR A 545 -16.47 14.01 4.37
N VAL A 546 -15.35 14.53 3.88
CA VAL A 546 -14.85 14.20 2.54
C VAL A 546 -13.64 13.29 2.66
N VAL A 547 -13.72 12.11 2.04
CA VAL A 547 -12.64 11.14 1.94
C VAL A 547 -11.99 11.25 0.57
N TYR A 548 -10.67 11.36 0.54
CA TYR A 548 -9.87 11.41 -0.69
C TYR A 548 -9.23 10.05 -0.94
N LEU A 549 -9.71 9.37 -1.99
CA LEU A 549 -9.19 8.08 -2.46
C LEU A 549 -8.20 8.35 -3.60
N THR A 550 -6.92 8.08 -3.36
CA THR A 550 -5.85 8.27 -4.34
C THR A 550 -5.72 7.09 -5.29
N HIS A 551 -5.01 7.29 -6.40
CA HIS A 551 -4.68 6.23 -7.34
C HIS A 551 -3.78 5.13 -6.73
N GLY A 552 -2.88 5.49 -5.78
CA GLY A 552 -2.01 4.57 -5.02
C GLY A 552 -2.71 3.66 -3.99
N ILE A 553 -4.03 3.45 -4.13
CA ILE A 553 -4.84 2.57 -3.27
C ILE A 553 -4.78 2.99 -1.78
N GLY A 554 -4.68 4.29 -1.53
CA GLY A 554 -4.79 4.92 -0.21
C GLY A 554 -6.15 5.59 0.03
N SER A 555 -6.37 6.04 1.26
CA SER A 555 -7.58 6.75 1.67
C SER A 555 -7.27 7.78 2.75
N TRP A 556 -7.47 9.06 2.43
CA TRP A 556 -7.02 10.20 3.23
C TRP A 556 -8.20 11.06 3.71
N LEU A 557 -8.08 11.56 4.95
CA LEU A 557 -8.97 12.57 5.55
C LEU A 557 -8.24 13.89 5.86
N GLN A 558 -6.93 13.94 5.62
CA GLN A 558 -6.12 15.15 5.77
C GLN A 558 -6.43 16.12 4.62
N PHE A 559 -6.12 17.40 4.82
CA PHE A 559 -6.40 18.49 3.86
C PHE A 559 -7.88 18.78 3.58
N LEU A 560 -8.83 17.97 4.07
CA LEU A 560 -10.27 18.09 3.85
C LEU A 560 -11.03 18.13 5.18
N ASP A 561 -12.02 19.00 5.33
CA ASP A 561 -12.73 19.12 6.61
C ASP A 561 -13.56 17.86 6.92
N THR A 562 -13.37 17.33 8.14
CA THR A 562 -14.10 16.17 8.65
C THR A 562 -15.24 16.65 9.55
N ASN A 563 -16.42 16.03 9.41
CA ASN A 563 -17.65 16.45 10.10
C ASN A 563 -17.96 17.95 9.93
N THR A 564 -17.61 18.53 8.78
CA THR A 564 -17.83 19.93 8.40
C THR A 564 -19.26 20.34 8.65
N GLU A 565 -19.49 21.36 9.46
CA GLU A 565 -20.85 21.80 9.75
C GLU A 565 -21.43 22.58 8.56
N LEU A 566 -22.39 21.97 7.89
CA LEU A 566 -23.03 22.49 6.68
C LEU A 566 -24.42 23.03 6.99
N VAL A 567 -24.66 24.24 6.53
CA VAL A 567 -25.68 25.15 7.07
C VAL A 567 -26.70 25.47 5.98
N PRO A 568 -28.00 25.61 6.28
CA PRO A 568 -29.02 25.70 5.25
C PRO A 568 -28.83 26.95 4.38
N ASN A 569 -28.61 26.73 3.08
CA ASN A 569 -28.26 27.72 2.05
C ASN A 569 -26.85 28.34 2.16
N GLN A 570 -25.99 27.88 3.08
CA GLN A 570 -24.58 28.26 3.08
C GLN A 570 -23.80 27.44 2.04
N MET A 571 -22.83 28.11 1.43
CA MET A 571 -21.74 27.49 0.70
C MET A 571 -20.53 27.47 1.62
N VAL A 572 -19.98 26.29 1.89
CA VAL A 572 -18.70 26.12 2.59
C VAL A 572 -17.66 25.70 1.56
N ILE A 573 -16.47 26.31 1.63
CA ILE A 573 -15.29 25.86 0.90
C ILE A 573 -14.64 24.80 1.77
N VAL A 574 -14.61 23.55 1.30
CA VAL A 574 -14.22 22.38 2.11
C VAL A 574 -12.78 22.01 1.80
N GLY A 575 -11.87 22.33 2.72
CA GLY A 575 -10.45 22.08 2.60
C GLY A 575 -9.66 22.76 3.70
N GLN A 576 -8.91 21.97 4.46
CA GLN A 576 -8.20 22.44 5.64
C GLN A 576 -7.00 23.34 5.34
N ASN A 577 -6.36 23.18 4.17
CA ASN A 577 -5.21 23.98 3.72
C ASN A 577 -5.64 25.10 2.77
N ALA A 578 -6.72 25.80 3.11
CA ALA A 578 -7.29 26.88 2.30
C ALA A 578 -6.39 28.12 2.31
N TYR A 579 -5.99 28.63 1.14
CA TYR A 579 -5.26 29.90 0.99
C TYR A 579 -5.89 30.79 -0.09
N GLU A 580 -5.56 32.08 -0.10
CA GLU A 580 -6.01 33.02 -1.12
C GLU A 580 -5.14 32.91 -2.37
N GLY A 581 -5.74 32.50 -3.50
CA GLY A 581 -5.07 32.36 -4.78
C GLY A 581 -4.89 33.69 -5.52
N ALA A 582 -4.20 33.65 -6.66
CA ALA A 582 -3.91 34.83 -7.48
C ALA A 582 -5.15 35.51 -8.11
N ASP A 583 -6.32 34.88 -8.01
CA ASP A 583 -7.64 35.40 -8.41
C ASP A 583 -8.50 35.87 -7.22
N ASN A 584 -7.91 35.97 -6.01
CA ASN A 584 -8.58 36.19 -4.73
C ASN A 584 -9.67 35.15 -4.40
N SER A 585 -9.65 33.96 -5.02
CA SER A 585 -10.46 32.83 -4.57
C SER A 585 -9.76 32.08 -3.44
N THR A 586 -10.53 31.49 -2.52
CA THR A 586 -9.97 30.56 -1.54
C THR A 586 -9.76 29.20 -2.21
N ARG A 587 -8.50 28.78 -2.35
CA ARG A 587 -8.08 27.58 -3.10
C ARG A 587 -7.42 26.56 -2.17
N ILE A 588 -7.49 25.30 -2.57
CA ILE A 588 -6.95 24.16 -1.83
C ILE A 588 -5.97 23.45 -2.75
N SER A 589 -4.74 23.28 -2.30
CA SER A 589 -3.76 22.43 -2.97
C SER A 589 -4.05 20.97 -2.61
N ILE A 590 -4.40 20.16 -3.60
CA ILE A 590 -4.33 18.70 -3.50
C ILE A 590 -2.92 18.31 -3.94
N PRO A 591 -2.05 17.83 -3.02
CA PRO A 591 -0.72 17.37 -3.39
C PRO A 591 -0.82 16.04 -4.15
N ILE A 592 -0.07 15.92 -5.23
CA ILE A 592 0.28 14.62 -5.80
C ILE A 592 1.66 14.26 -5.28
N SER A 593 1.87 12.99 -4.92
CA SER A 593 3.19 12.50 -4.57
C SER A 593 4.05 12.40 -5.83
N SER A 594 5.30 12.87 -5.79
CA SER A 594 6.24 12.70 -6.90
C SER A 594 6.39 11.22 -7.30
N ALA A 595 6.34 10.31 -6.32
CA ALA A 595 6.27 8.86 -6.58
C ALA A 595 5.04 8.47 -7.44
N GLY A 596 3.85 8.99 -7.15
CA GLY A 596 2.64 8.71 -7.94
C GLY A 596 2.69 9.30 -9.35
N GLU A 597 3.23 10.51 -9.49
CA GLU A 597 3.48 11.14 -10.80
C GLU A 597 4.48 10.32 -11.63
N ASN A 598 5.62 9.94 -11.05
CA ASN A 598 6.63 9.12 -11.69
C ASN A 598 6.06 7.76 -12.12
N VAL A 599 5.19 7.13 -11.31
CA VAL A 599 4.47 5.91 -11.72
C VAL A 599 3.56 6.14 -12.93
N VAL A 600 2.86 7.28 -13.00
CA VAL A 600 2.00 7.63 -14.16
C VAL A 600 2.83 7.87 -15.43
N HIS A 601 4.00 8.52 -15.30
CA HIS A 601 4.95 8.74 -16.38
C HIS A 601 5.62 7.45 -16.86
N ASP A 602 6.37 6.79 -15.97
CA ASP A 602 7.27 5.67 -16.27
C ASP A 602 6.54 4.40 -16.71
N TYR A 603 5.30 4.21 -16.27
CA TYR A 603 4.43 3.11 -16.72
C TYR A 603 3.44 3.52 -17.83
N ASN A 604 3.68 4.67 -18.47
CA ASN A 604 2.93 5.19 -19.62
C ASN A 604 1.40 5.06 -19.45
N TRP A 605 0.88 5.56 -18.34
CA TRP A 605 -0.55 5.68 -18.10
C TRP A 605 -1.11 6.88 -18.88
N PRO A 606 -2.27 6.77 -19.57
CA PRO A 606 -2.86 7.90 -20.29
C PRO A 606 -3.43 8.97 -19.38
N ALA A 607 -4.10 8.54 -18.29
CA ALA A 607 -4.72 9.38 -17.28
C ALA A 607 -4.96 8.52 -16.03
N VAL A 608 -5.14 9.16 -14.87
CA VAL A 608 -5.61 8.47 -13.64
C VAL A 608 -6.82 9.18 -13.04
N ASP A 609 -7.71 8.39 -12.42
CA ASP A 609 -8.93 8.85 -11.76
C ASP A 609 -8.81 8.71 -10.23
N GLU A 610 -8.67 9.85 -9.56
CA GLU A 610 -8.73 9.99 -8.10
C GLU A 610 -10.15 10.39 -7.69
N ARG A 611 -10.51 10.28 -6.40
CA ARG A 611 -11.94 10.35 -6.03
C ARG A 611 -12.21 11.01 -4.68
N LEU A 612 -13.05 12.03 -4.71
CA LEU A 612 -13.61 12.69 -3.53
C LEU A 612 -14.96 12.03 -3.19
N LEU A 613 -15.01 11.33 -2.07
CA LEU A 613 -16.21 10.70 -1.50
C LEU A 613 -16.75 11.58 -0.37
N PHE A 614 -17.85 12.27 -0.65
CA PHE A 614 -18.57 13.11 0.30
C PHE A 614 -19.59 12.26 1.07
N ILE A 615 -19.37 12.09 2.36
CA ILE A 615 -20.29 11.42 3.29
C ILE A 615 -21.09 12.51 4.00
N PHE A 616 -22.40 12.55 3.75
CA PHE A 616 -23.33 13.51 4.32
C PHE A 616 -24.16 12.84 5.41
N THR A 617 -24.33 13.54 6.52
CA THR A 617 -25.02 13.04 7.72
C THR A 617 -25.84 14.16 8.37
N THR A 618 -26.77 13.81 9.28
CA THR A 618 -27.50 14.78 10.08
C THR A 618 -27.75 14.28 11.50
N LYS A 619 -27.97 15.25 12.39
CA LYS A 619 -28.40 15.01 13.76
C LYS A 619 -29.74 14.26 13.79
N SER A 620 -29.88 13.31 14.72
CA SER A 620 -31.09 12.53 14.98
C SER A 620 -31.31 12.40 16.49
N ALA A 621 -32.46 11.89 16.93
CA ALA A 621 -32.76 11.72 18.35
C ALA A 621 -31.75 10.82 19.10
N ASN A 622 -31.15 9.85 18.41
CA ASN A 622 -30.27 8.83 19.00
C ASN A 622 -28.80 8.95 18.54
N ALA A 623 -28.44 9.96 17.74
CA ALA A 623 -27.07 10.17 17.25
C ALA A 623 -26.80 11.63 16.88
N SER A 624 -25.62 12.13 17.21
CA SER A 624 -25.18 13.52 17.00
C SER A 624 -25.18 13.98 15.55
N GLY A 625 -25.05 13.05 14.59
CA GLY A 625 -24.79 13.33 13.17
C GLY A 625 -23.29 13.42 12.84
N VAL A 626 -22.43 13.54 13.85
CA VAL A 626 -20.97 13.58 13.73
C VAL A 626 -20.43 12.14 13.71
N LEU A 627 -19.61 11.78 12.72
CA LEU A 627 -18.89 10.50 12.67
C LEU A 627 -17.87 10.44 13.82
N SER A 628 -17.79 9.31 14.54
CA SER A 628 -16.74 9.10 15.55
C SER A 628 -15.33 9.14 14.93
N GLU A 629 -14.32 9.58 15.68
CA GLU A 629 -12.91 9.52 15.23
C GLU A 629 -12.49 8.06 14.93
N SER A 630 -13.03 7.06 15.67
CA SER A 630 -12.92 5.62 15.36
C SER A 630 -13.46 5.27 13.97
N THR A 631 -14.56 5.88 13.53
CA THR A 631 -15.09 5.74 12.16
C THR A 631 -14.20 6.44 11.14
N LEU A 632 -13.69 7.63 11.46
CA LEU A 632 -12.72 8.34 10.62
C LEU A 632 -11.43 7.51 10.44
N ASN A 633 -10.97 6.81 11.47
CA ASN A 633 -9.85 5.87 11.40
C ASN A 633 -10.17 4.58 10.62
N PHE A 634 -11.44 4.14 10.54
CA PHE A 634 -11.86 3.12 9.57
C PHE A 634 -11.91 3.66 8.13
N LEU A 635 -12.11 4.97 7.92
CA LEU A 635 -12.04 5.60 6.60
C LEU A 635 -10.60 5.90 6.14
N GLN A 636 -9.65 6.14 7.05
CA GLN A 636 -8.24 6.39 6.71
C GLN A 636 -7.41 5.11 6.55
N PHE A 637 -6.51 5.09 5.57
CA PHE A 637 -5.36 4.18 5.48
C PHE A 637 -4.31 4.71 4.51
N ASP A 638 -3.03 4.48 4.82
CA ASP A 638 -1.90 4.88 3.97
C ASP A 638 -1.90 4.10 2.64
N GLU A 639 -1.23 4.65 1.63
CA GLU A 639 -1.09 4.03 0.31
C GLU A 639 -0.32 2.71 0.34
N LEU A 640 -0.60 1.83 -0.61
CA LEU A 640 0.24 0.65 -0.82
C LEU A 640 1.58 1.09 -1.44
N PRO A 641 2.68 0.35 -1.20
CA PRO A 641 3.97 0.68 -1.80
C PRO A 641 3.85 0.78 -3.33
N PRO A 642 4.30 1.88 -3.96
CA PRO A 642 4.19 2.06 -5.40
C PRO A 642 5.08 1.08 -6.18
N PRO A 643 4.81 0.89 -7.48
CA PRO A 643 5.79 0.32 -8.41
C PRO A 643 7.12 1.09 -8.39
N PRO A 644 8.28 0.43 -8.57
CA PRO A 644 9.58 1.10 -8.60
C PRO A 644 9.71 2.00 -9.83
N THR A 645 10.14 3.24 -9.63
CA THR A 645 10.27 4.27 -10.68
C THR A 645 11.73 4.52 -11.06
N LEU A 646 11.96 5.25 -12.15
CA LEU A 646 13.28 5.72 -12.54
C LEU A 646 13.89 6.64 -11.48
N ALA A 647 13.06 7.41 -10.76
CA ALA A 647 13.51 8.26 -9.65
C ALA A 647 14.00 7.45 -8.44
N ASP A 648 13.37 6.30 -8.12
CA ASP A 648 13.84 5.42 -7.02
C ASP A 648 15.23 4.83 -7.29
N ARG A 649 15.68 4.80 -8.55
CA ARG A 649 17.06 4.44 -8.94
C ARG A 649 18.05 5.61 -8.84
N MET A 650 17.57 6.85 -8.69
CA MET A 650 18.39 8.06 -8.69
C MET A 650 18.48 8.73 -7.31
N ASP A 651 17.40 8.71 -6.51
CA ASP A 651 17.32 9.37 -5.19
C ASP A 651 16.37 8.63 -4.22
N GLY A 652 16.63 8.71 -2.91
CA GLY A 652 15.74 8.16 -1.86
C GLY A 652 15.14 9.24 -0.94
N GLY A 653 13.80 9.45 -0.94
CA GLY A 653 13.14 10.67 -0.39
C GLY A 653 11.88 10.54 0.52
N THR A 654 11.16 11.67 0.80
CA THR A 654 9.75 11.92 1.35
C THR A 654 9.61 13.38 1.95
N LYS A 655 8.52 14.04 2.46
CA LYS A 655 7.06 13.80 2.82
C LYS A 655 6.25 15.15 2.99
N ALA A 656 4.96 15.15 3.42
CA ALA A 656 4.00 16.33 3.48
C ALA A 656 3.02 16.38 4.72
N ILE A 657 2.18 17.45 4.99
CA ILE A 657 1.01 17.52 6.01
C ILE A 657 0.03 18.78 6.00
N ALA A 658 -1.08 18.82 6.81
CA ALA A 658 -2.30 19.74 6.84
C ALA A 658 -2.27 21.04 7.76
N ALA A 659 -3.29 21.84 8.25
CA ALA A 659 -4.80 21.85 8.49
C ALA A 659 -5.38 23.31 8.86
N SER A 660 -6.66 23.79 9.18
CA SER A 660 -8.16 23.45 9.19
C SER A 660 -9.15 24.64 9.62
N ARG A 661 -10.53 24.55 9.46
CA ARG A 661 -11.73 25.20 10.21
C ARG A 661 -12.69 26.24 9.48
N PRO A 662 -14.00 26.52 9.87
CA PRO A 662 -15.25 25.81 10.39
C PRO A 662 -16.58 26.18 9.57
N SER A 663 -17.92 26.35 9.89
CA SER A 663 -19.05 26.25 10.94
C SER A 663 -20.44 26.67 10.27
N THR A 664 -21.74 26.70 10.73
CA THR A 664 -22.78 26.13 11.72
C THR A 664 -24.24 26.74 11.41
N ALA A 665 -25.53 26.26 11.48
CA ALA A 665 -26.35 25.08 11.95
C ALA A 665 -27.89 25.03 11.40
N VAL A 666 -28.81 24.13 11.92
CA VAL A 666 -30.34 23.85 11.81
C VAL A 666 -31.11 23.09 10.62
N PRO A 667 -32.21 22.24 10.83
CA PRO A 667 -32.52 20.86 10.23
C PRO A 667 -33.80 20.53 9.31
N LEU A 668 -34.15 19.48 8.47
CA LEU A 668 -33.77 18.21 7.65
C LEU A 668 -33.19 16.83 8.24
N PRO A 669 -32.97 15.69 7.48
CA PRO A 669 -32.72 14.29 7.98
C PRO A 669 -31.52 13.44 7.35
N THR A 670 -31.37 12.13 7.71
CA THR A 670 -30.16 11.49 8.32
C THR A 670 -28.83 11.13 7.60
N TRP A 671 -28.69 10.29 6.54
CA TRP A 671 -27.34 10.05 5.91
C TRP A 671 -27.33 9.50 4.48
N TRP A 672 -26.31 9.87 3.68
CA TRP A 672 -26.06 9.40 2.31
C TRP A 672 -24.62 9.72 1.84
N THR A 673 -24.27 9.34 0.61
CA THR A 673 -23.00 9.74 -0.04
C THR A 673 -23.23 10.45 -1.38
N GLN A 674 -22.25 11.26 -1.78
CA GLN A 674 -22.00 11.62 -3.18
C GLN A 674 -20.52 11.42 -3.49
N SER A 675 -20.18 11.22 -4.77
CA SER A 675 -18.81 10.96 -5.19
C SER A 675 -18.50 11.73 -6.48
N ILE A 676 -17.35 12.41 -6.51
CA ILE A 676 -16.82 13.08 -7.70
C ILE A 676 -15.46 12.46 -8.02
N ASN A 677 -15.20 12.13 -9.28
CA ASN A 677 -13.85 11.76 -9.72
C ASN A 677 -13.09 13.04 -10.12
N LEU A 678 -11.82 13.11 -9.77
CA LEU A 678 -10.86 14.05 -10.34
C LEU A 678 -9.99 13.26 -11.31
N ARG A 679 -9.90 13.72 -12.57
CA ARG A 679 -9.01 13.13 -13.57
C ARG A 679 -7.93 14.11 -13.94
N TRP A 680 -6.68 13.67 -13.93
CA TRP A 680 -5.62 14.33 -14.67
C TRP A 680 -5.15 13.45 -15.83
N GLU A 681 -4.98 14.06 -16.99
CA GLU A 681 -4.39 13.45 -18.18
C GLU A 681 -2.88 13.56 -18.09
N ASN A 682 -2.14 12.48 -18.36
CA ASN A 682 -0.69 12.49 -18.29
C ASN A 682 -0.10 13.39 -19.39
N PRO A 683 0.56 14.52 -19.06
CA PRO A 683 1.08 15.45 -20.05
C PRO A 683 2.23 14.84 -20.87
N ALA A 684 2.86 13.79 -20.36
CA ALA A 684 3.91 13.01 -20.98
C ALA A 684 3.43 11.63 -21.49
N TYR A 685 2.11 11.39 -21.61
CA TYR A 685 1.61 10.16 -22.23
C TYR A 685 2.20 9.99 -23.63
N ASN A 686 2.75 8.80 -23.89
CA ASN A 686 3.47 8.44 -25.11
C ASN A 686 4.72 9.30 -25.43
N LYS A 687 5.27 10.04 -24.46
CA LYS A 687 6.50 10.85 -24.59
C LYS A 687 7.54 10.37 -23.56
N ILE A 688 8.73 10.00 -24.02
CA ILE A 688 9.88 9.69 -23.14
C ILE A 688 11.19 10.02 -23.87
N SER A 689 12.24 10.39 -23.14
CA SER A 689 13.55 10.64 -23.77
C SER A 689 14.33 9.35 -24.05
N LYS A 690 15.28 9.40 -24.99
CA LYS A 690 16.19 8.28 -25.28
C LYS A 690 17.12 7.97 -24.08
N TYR A 691 17.38 8.95 -23.22
CA TYR A 691 18.19 8.75 -22.00
C TYR A 691 17.39 8.00 -20.93
N ASP A 692 16.17 8.44 -20.62
CA ASP A 692 15.33 7.85 -19.58
C ASP A 692 14.93 6.42 -19.95
N LEU A 693 14.50 6.21 -21.20
CA LEU A 693 14.15 4.88 -21.70
C LEU A 693 15.36 3.92 -21.69
N HIS A 694 16.56 4.41 -22.02
CA HIS A 694 17.79 3.62 -21.89
C HIS A 694 18.13 3.35 -20.41
N ALA A 695 17.92 4.30 -19.51
CA ALA A 695 18.16 4.14 -18.08
C ALA A 695 17.21 3.09 -17.47
N MET A 696 15.91 3.14 -17.78
CA MET A 696 14.90 2.17 -17.32
C MET A 696 15.25 0.72 -17.67
N ILE A 697 15.68 0.47 -18.92
CA ILE A 697 16.01 -0.87 -19.41
C ILE A 697 17.45 -1.31 -19.10
N SER A 698 18.35 -0.41 -18.69
CA SER A 698 19.73 -0.79 -18.37
C SER A 698 19.80 -1.59 -17.06
N PRO A 699 20.39 -2.80 -17.06
CA PRO A 699 20.57 -3.56 -15.83
C PRO A 699 21.69 -2.95 -14.98
N GLN A 700 21.38 -2.59 -13.73
CA GLN A 700 22.39 -2.31 -12.71
C GLN A 700 22.83 -3.62 -12.05
N PRO A 701 24.11 -3.78 -11.69
CA PRO A 701 24.50 -4.84 -10.76
C PRO A 701 23.84 -4.61 -9.38
N ASP A 702 23.60 -5.72 -8.66
CA ASP A 702 23.23 -5.79 -7.25
C ASP A 702 21.85 -5.25 -6.80
N ILE A 703 21.05 -4.59 -7.67
CA ILE A 703 19.71 -4.08 -7.32
C ILE A 703 18.59 -5.01 -7.83
N VAL A 704 18.05 -5.86 -6.94
CA VAL A 704 17.01 -6.85 -7.28
C VAL A 704 15.73 -6.23 -7.87
N ALA A 705 15.37 -5.01 -7.47
CA ALA A 705 14.14 -4.35 -7.92
C ALA A 705 14.14 -3.93 -9.41
N ASP A 706 15.32 -3.85 -10.04
CA ASP A 706 15.45 -3.12 -11.30
C ASP A 706 14.84 -3.82 -12.51
N ASP A 707 14.94 -5.15 -12.63
CA ASP A 707 14.36 -5.80 -13.82
C ASP A 707 12.82 -5.73 -13.86
N ALA A 708 12.16 -5.44 -12.73
CA ALA A 708 10.70 -5.29 -12.71
C ALA A 708 10.24 -4.02 -13.43
N LEU A 709 11.02 -2.92 -13.34
CA LEU A 709 10.82 -1.71 -14.15
C LEU A 709 11.24 -1.96 -15.60
N ALA A 710 12.37 -2.63 -15.83
CA ALA A 710 12.86 -2.94 -17.18
C ALA A 710 11.84 -3.79 -17.98
N ASP A 711 11.35 -4.89 -17.42
CA ASP A 711 10.37 -5.79 -18.04
C ASP A 711 9.05 -5.07 -18.42
N CYS A 712 8.62 -4.11 -17.59
CA CYS A 712 7.47 -3.26 -17.91
C CYS A 712 7.80 -2.24 -19.00
N ALA A 713 8.96 -1.59 -18.96
CA ALA A 713 9.39 -0.64 -19.99
C ALA A 713 9.52 -1.29 -21.38
N LEU A 714 10.02 -2.53 -21.44
CA LEU A 714 10.07 -3.32 -22.67
C LEU A 714 8.66 -3.54 -23.23
N GLY A 715 7.72 -4.06 -22.43
CA GLY A 715 6.34 -4.30 -22.85
C GLY A 715 5.55 -3.03 -23.20
N LEU A 716 5.83 -1.89 -22.56
CA LEU A 716 5.11 -0.63 -22.78
C LEU A 716 5.59 0.13 -24.02
N TYR A 717 6.90 0.31 -24.20
CA TYR A 717 7.44 1.27 -25.17
C TYR A 717 7.91 0.65 -26.50
N PHE A 718 8.09 -0.68 -26.57
CA PHE A 718 8.70 -1.35 -27.72
C PHE A 718 7.79 -2.39 -28.40
N THR A 719 8.14 -2.73 -29.63
CA THR A 719 7.64 -3.87 -30.41
C THR A 719 8.83 -4.54 -31.11
N THR A 720 8.68 -5.79 -31.54
CA THR A 720 9.62 -6.42 -32.47
C THR A 720 9.37 -5.95 -33.91
N SER A 721 10.43 -5.85 -34.70
CA SER A 721 10.35 -5.69 -36.16
C SER A 721 10.15 -7.06 -36.84
N THR A 722 9.60 -7.05 -38.06
CA THR A 722 9.23 -8.25 -38.83
C THR A 722 10.23 -8.56 -39.95
N ASN A 723 11.51 -8.24 -39.73
CA ASN A 723 12.58 -8.34 -40.72
C ASN A 723 13.49 -9.56 -40.47
N GLN A 724 14.37 -9.82 -41.43
CA GLN A 724 15.41 -10.87 -41.48
C GLN A 724 16.07 -11.22 -40.14
N SER A 725 16.41 -10.23 -39.32
CA SER A 725 16.78 -10.39 -37.90
C SER A 725 15.81 -9.54 -37.06
N PRO A 726 15.21 -10.07 -35.98
CA PRO A 726 14.20 -9.34 -35.20
C PRO A 726 14.86 -8.26 -34.34
N THR A 727 14.59 -6.99 -34.65
CA THR A 727 15.10 -5.83 -33.89
C THR A 727 14.03 -5.20 -33.00
N LEU A 728 14.45 -4.47 -31.96
CA LEU A 728 13.51 -3.64 -31.20
C LEU A 728 13.21 -2.35 -31.95
N GLN A 729 11.93 -2.05 -32.12
CA GLN A 729 11.47 -0.76 -32.58
C GLN A 729 10.59 -0.13 -31.49
N VAL A 730 10.74 1.19 -31.29
CA VAL A 730 9.79 1.97 -30.49
C VAL A 730 8.41 1.87 -31.14
N LYS A 731 7.35 1.55 -30.37
CA LYS A 731 6.00 1.28 -30.91
C LYS A 731 5.55 2.41 -31.85
N PRO A 732 4.96 2.15 -33.03
CA PRO A 732 4.67 3.17 -34.04
C PRO A 732 3.94 4.42 -33.53
N GLN A 733 2.98 4.24 -32.62
CA GLN A 733 2.24 5.33 -31.96
C GLN A 733 3.11 6.34 -31.18
N LEU A 734 4.33 5.95 -30.78
CA LEU A 734 5.27 6.74 -30.01
C LEU A 734 6.32 7.46 -30.88
N GLN A 735 6.55 6.98 -32.11
CA GLN A 735 7.62 7.48 -32.99
C GLN A 735 7.45 8.97 -33.34
N GLN A 736 6.20 9.45 -33.41
CA GLN A 736 5.85 10.87 -33.60
C GLN A 736 6.18 11.78 -32.39
N TYR A 737 6.45 11.19 -31.22
CA TYR A 737 6.70 11.89 -29.95
C TYR A 737 8.14 11.80 -29.47
N TRP A 738 9.04 11.23 -30.29
CA TRP A 738 10.46 11.12 -30.01
C TRP A 738 11.11 12.51 -29.96
N ILE A 739 11.46 13.00 -28.75
CA ILE A 739 11.94 14.36 -28.56
C ILE A 739 13.40 14.50 -29.04
N SER A 740 13.58 14.86 -30.30
CA SER A 740 14.88 15.07 -30.97
C SER A 740 15.52 16.44 -30.65
N GLN A 741 15.65 16.76 -29.35
CA GLN A 741 16.28 18.00 -28.89
C GLN A 741 17.78 17.78 -28.58
N GLN A 742 18.62 18.26 -29.51
CA GLN A 742 20.04 18.65 -29.36
C GLN A 742 21.18 17.63 -29.56
N ASP A 743 21.00 16.30 -29.51
CA ASP A 743 22.10 15.33 -29.71
C ASP A 743 22.54 15.04 -31.18
N VAL A 744 22.17 15.92 -32.11
CA VAL A 744 22.30 15.72 -33.58
C VAL A 744 23.77 15.79 -34.10
N GLN A 745 24.78 15.89 -33.23
CA GLN A 745 26.21 15.94 -33.61
C GLN A 745 27.01 14.63 -33.40
N LYS A 746 26.39 13.53 -33.00
CA LYS A 746 26.97 12.18 -33.15
C LYS A 746 25.94 11.22 -33.73
N GLY A 747 26.31 10.50 -34.79
CA GLY A 747 25.42 9.61 -35.53
C GLY A 747 25.06 8.34 -34.76
N MET A 748 24.11 8.43 -33.84
CA MET A 748 23.49 7.30 -33.12
C MET A 748 21.97 7.29 -33.33
N GLY A 749 21.60 7.30 -34.62
CA GLY A 749 20.22 7.36 -35.07
C GLY A 749 19.40 6.13 -34.68
N GLU A 750 18.12 6.38 -34.41
CA GLU A 750 17.01 5.41 -34.33
C GLU A 750 17.20 4.30 -33.28
N ASP A 751 17.96 3.24 -33.52
CA ASP A 751 17.94 2.06 -32.66
C ASP A 751 18.54 2.27 -31.25
N ILE A 752 17.88 1.64 -30.28
CA ILE A 752 18.47 1.18 -29.02
C ILE A 752 19.03 -0.21 -29.32
N SER A 753 20.33 -0.43 -29.10
CA SER A 753 21.03 -1.53 -29.75
C SER A 753 20.49 -2.92 -29.36
N LEU A 754 20.44 -3.81 -30.35
CA LEU A 754 20.05 -5.21 -30.21
C LEU A 754 20.82 -5.92 -29.08
N ALA A 755 22.11 -5.60 -28.94
CA ALA A 755 22.96 -6.08 -27.85
C ALA A 755 22.51 -5.63 -26.45
N LEU A 756 21.78 -4.52 -26.28
CA LEU A 756 21.15 -4.18 -25.00
C LEU A 756 19.88 -4.99 -24.77
N ALA A 757 19.03 -5.15 -25.80
CA ALA A 757 17.83 -5.99 -25.74
C ALA A 757 18.15 -7.43 -25.31
N SER A 758 19.09 -8.08 -26.01
CA SER A 758 19.53 -9.44 -25.70
C SER A 758 20.17 -9.56 -24.32
N ARG A 759 20.98 -8.58 -23.87
CA ARG A 759 21.52 -8.59 -22.49
C ARG A 759 20.43 -8.49 -21.42
N VAL A 760 19.37 -7.72 -21.64
CA VAL A 760 18.23 -7.62 -20.69
C VAL A 760 17.42 -8.91 -20.68
N SER A 761 17.08 -9.46 -21.85
CA SER A 761 16.37 -10.74 -21.96
C SER A 761 17.18 -11.90 -21.33
N GLN A 762 18.49 -11.92 -21.55
CA GLN A 762 19.40 -12.88 -20.92
C GLN A 762 19.50 -12.68 -19.41
N SER A 763 19.59 -11.44 -18.90
CA SER A 763 19.58 -11.12 -17.47
C SER A 763 18.32 -11.66 -16.78
N ILE A 764 17.14 -11.35 -17.35
CA ILE A 764 15.84 -11.81 -16.84
C ILE A 764 15.77 -13.35 -16.80
N ARG A 765 16.18 -14.03 -17.89
CA ARG A 765 16.18 -15.50 -17.95
C ARG A 765 17.19 -16.14 -16.98
N ASN A 766 18.39 -15.57 -16.84
CA ASN A 766 19.42 -16.10 -15.94
C ASN A 766 19.12 -15.80 -14.47
N ARG A 767 18.39 -14.72 -14.14
CA ARG A 767 17.80 -14.53 -12.82
C ARG A 767 16.70 -15.56 -12.55
N GLN A 768 15.77 -15.76 -13.49
CA GLN A 768 14.73 -16.80 -13.39
C GLN A 768 15.34 -18.21 -13.21
N PHE A 769 16.50 -18.49 -13.80
CA PHE A 769 17.27 -19.71 -13.53
C PHE A 769 17.68 -19.82 -12.04
N GLN A 770 18.29 -18.79 -11.45
CA GLN A 770 18.73 -18.82 -10.05
C GLN A 770 17.55 -18.91 -9.06
N GLU A 771 16.46 -18.21 -9.36
CA GLU A 771 15.20 -18.30 -8.61
C GLU A 771 14.62 -19.72 -8.68
N ASN A 772 14.43 -20.27 -9.88
CA ASN A 772 13.93 -21.63 -10.08
C ASN A 772 14.88 -22.69 -9.52
N ARG A 773 16.20 -22.45 -9.48
CA ARG A 773 17.18 -23.32 -8.82
C ARG A 773 16.96 -23.40 -7.31
N THR A 774 16.42 -22.33 -6.71
CA THR A 774 16.05 -22.27 -5.29
C THR A 774 14.69 -22.93 -5.02
N VAL A 775 13.69 -22.67 -5.88
CA VAL A 775 12.31 -23.18 -5.69
C VAL A 775 12.17 -24.65 -6.12
N TYR A 776 12.92 -25.08 -7.14
CA TYR A 776 12.82 -26.40 -7.77
C TYR A 776 14.19 -27.09 -7.94
N PRO A 777 14.97 -27.30 -6.86
CA PRO A 777 16.37 -27.78 -6.94
C PRO A 777 16.57 -29.15 -7.61
N ASN A 778 15.49 -29.93 -7.76
CA ASN A 778 15.46 -31.25 -8.38
C ASN A 778 15.08 -31.23 -9.88
N ARG A 779 14.75 -30.06 -10.48
CA ARG A 779 14.57 -29.94 -11.93
C ARG A 779 15.94 -30.10 -12.61
N ALA A 780 15.97 -30.83 -13.73
CA ALA A 780 17.21 -31.03 -14.48
C ALA A 780 17.72 -29.70 -15.07
N ARG A 781 19.05 -29.57 -15.13
CA ARG A 781 19.75 -28.33 -15.44
C ARG A 781 20.33 -28.34 -16.84
N VAL A 782 20.16 -27.22 -17.53
CA VAL A 782 20.31 -27.11 -18.97
C VAL A 782 21.00 -25.78 -19.27
N VAL A 783 22.07 -25.78 -20.07
CA VAL A 783 22.54 -24.57 -20.75
C VAL A 783 21.89 -24.52 -22.12
N ALA A 784 21.42 -23.36 -22.55
CA ALA A 784 20.97 -23.12 -23.92
C ALA A 784 21.87 -22.05 -24.55
N SER A 785 22.56 -22.38 -25.64
CA SER A 785 23.40 -21.46 -26.41
C SER A 785 22.95 -21.46 -27.87
N GLY A 786 22.94 -20.29 -28.51
CA GLY A 786 22.49 -20.16 -29.90
C GLY A 786 21.77 -18.86 -30.24
N ASP A 787 20.94 -18.94 -31.27
CA ASP A 787 20.34 -17.81 -32.01
C ASP A 787 18.89 -17.46 -31.58
N SER A 788 18.16 -16.77 -32.47
CA SER A 788 16.77 -16.33 -32.30
C SER A 788 15.74 -17.44 -32.05
N TRP A 789 16.04 -18.72 -32.31
CA TRP A 789 15.16 -19.83 -31.93
C TRP A 789 15.26 -20.17 -30.42
N PHE A 790 16.33 -19.74 -29.76
CA PHE A 790 16.52 -19.81 -28.30
C PHE A 790 16.48 -18.44 -27.62
N GLN A 791 16.58 -17.33 -28.35
CA GLN A 791 16.36 -15.98 -27.84
C GLN A 791 15.74 -15.06 -28.89
N TYR A 792 14.43 -15.18 -29.07
CA TYR A 792 13.65 -14.16 -29.77
C TYR A 792 13.47 -12.94 -28.84
N PRO A 793 13.44 -11.68 -29.33
CA PRO A 793 13.15 -10.54 -28.48
C PRO A 793 11.75 -10.66 -27.85
N PHE A 794 11.58 -10.03 -26.68
CA PHE A 794 10.34 -10.13 -25.89
C PHE A 794 9.06 -9.88 -26.71
N LEU A 795 7.98 -10.56 -26.29
CA LEU A 795 6.62 -10.67 -26.86
C LEU A 795 6.30 -12.01 -27.55
N ILE A 796 7.30 -12.81 -27.94
CA ILE A 796 7.09 -14.23 -28.33
C ILE A 796 7.72 -15.15 -27.28
N ARG A 797 7.08 -16.27 -26.97
CA ARG A 797 7.70 -17.37 -26.20
C ARG A 797 8.50 -18.28 -27.13
N ASP A 798 9.81 -18.31 -26.96
CA ASP A 798 10.67 -19.22 -27.71
C ASP A 798 10.84 -20.59 -27.00
N ILE A 799 11.78 -21.40 -27.50
CA ILE A 799 12.07 -22.74 -26.97
C ILE A 799 12.59 -22.68 -25.53
N VAL A 800 13.39 -21.67 -25.16
CA VAL A 800 13.96 -21.50 -23.81
C VAL A 800 12.89 -21.10 -22.80
N ASP A 801 11.98 -20.19 -23.17
CA ASP A 801 10.83 -19.86 -22.32
C ASP A 801 9.92 -21.08 -22.11
N CYS A 802 9.64 -21.82 -23.19
CA CYS A 802 8.84 -23.05 -23.13
C CYS A 802 9.48 -24.13 -22.25
N LEU A 803 10.80 -24.32 -22.31
CA LEU A 803 11.52 -25.32 -21.52
C LEU A 803 11.69 -24.92 -20.05
N SER A 804 11.77 -23.63 -19.74
CA SER A 804 11.90 -23.10 -18.37
C SER A 804 10.71 -23.45 -17.46
N ASN A 805 9.58 -23.86 -18.04
CA ASN A 805 8.43 -24.42 -17.31
C ASN A 805 8.73 -25.78 -16.64
N GLY A 806 9.67 -26.57 -17.19
CA GLY A 806 9.99 -27.93 -16.72
C GLY A 806 11.44 -28.15 -16.29
N TYR A 807 12.35 -27.28 -16.71
CA TYR A 807 13.79 -27.40 -16.51
C TYR A 807 14.39 -26.12 -15.89
N LEU A 808 15.63 -26.20 -15.43
CA LEU A 808 16.41 -25.02 -15.04
C LEU A 808 17.31 -24.66 -16.23
N VAL A 809 16.89 -23.69 -17.05
CA VAL A 809 17.61 -23.30 -18.26
C VAL A 809 18.42 -22.02 -18.04
N TYR A 810 19.74 -22.11 -18.18
CA TYR A 810 20.68 -20.98 -18.18
C TYR A 810 20.95 -20.58 -19.64
N SER A 811 20.71 -19.32 -20.00
CA SER A 811 20.81 -18.81 -21.37
C SER A 811 22.16 -18.14 -21.65
N LEU A 812 22.80 -18.61 -22.72
CA LEU A 812 23.86 -17.94 -23.49
C LEU A 812 23.38 -17.57 -24.90
N ALA A 813 22.09 -17.70 -25.19
CA ALA A 813 21.54 -17.39 -26.49
C ALA A 813 21.48 -15.87 -26.72
N SER A 814 21.55 -15.45 -27.98
CA SER A 814 21.40 -14.06 -28.43
C SER A 814 20.87 -14.04 -29.86
N THR A 815 20.04 -13.04 -30.15
CA THR A 815 19.39 -12.82 -31.46
C THR A 815 20.37 -12.81 -32.65
N ASP A 816 21.58 -12.31 -32.42
CA ASP A 816 22.65 -12.05 -33.36
C ASP A 816 23.78 -13.10 -33.34
N ASN A 817 23.58 -14.21 -32.61
CA ASN A 817 24.58 -15.27 -32.58
C ASN A 817 24.71 -15.98 -33.93
N THR A 818 25.96 -16.30 -34.26
CA THR A 818 26.38 -17.11 -35.41
C THR A 818 27.29 -18.24 -34.89
N LEU A 819 27.60 -19.23 -35.72
CA LEU A 819 28.56 -20.28 -35.35
C LEU A 819 29.98 -19.76 -35.07
N GLN A 820 30.25 -18.50 -35.43
CA GLN A 820 31.56 -17.84 -35.27
C GLN A 820 31.62 -16.89 -34.06
N THR A 821 30.48 -16.46 -33.49
CA THR A 821 30.45 -15.57 -32.31
C THR A 821 30.33 -16.30 -30.98
N ILE A 822 29.96 -17.59 -30.98
CA ILE A 822 29.82 -18.39 -29.75
C ILE A 822 31.20 -18.89 -29.31
N ASP A 823 31.76 -18.30 -28.25
CA ASP A 823 33.02 -18.76 -27.65
C ASP A 823 32.78 -20.07 -26.85
N PRO A 824 33.51 -21.17 -27.14
CA PRO A 824 33.44 -22.39 -26.35
C PRO A 824 33.73 -22.19 -24.85
N ASN A 825 34.55 -21.21 -24.48
CA ASN A 825 34.90 -20.94 -23.09
C ASN A 825 33.68 -20.42 -22.29
N ASP A 826 32.86 -19.55 -22.87
CA ASP A 826 31.64 -19.05 -22.21
C ASP A 826 30.63 -20.19 -21.99
N VAL A 827 30.51 -21.09 -22.97
CA VAL A 827 29.69 -22.32 -22.85
C VAL A 827 30.21 -23.23 -21.73
N LEU A 828 31.53 -23.41 -21.62
CA LEU A 828 32.16 -24.20 -20.56
C LEU A 828 31.97 -23.57 -19.17
N LEU A 829 32.06 -22.24 -19.05
CA LEU A 829 31.82 -21.50 -17.81
C LEU A 829 30.34 -21.60 -17.37
N ALA A 830 29.40 -21.40 -18.29
CA ALA A 830 27.97 -21.54 -17.99
C ALA A 830 27.60 -22.96 -17.54
N ILE A 831 28.24 -24.00 -18.09
CA ILE A 831 28.08 -25.39 -17.64
C ILE A 831 28.50 -25.55 -16.18
N ASP A 832 29.63 -24.94 -15.76
CA ASP A 832 30.12 -25.01 -14.38
C ASP A 832 29.28 -24.18 -13.39
N GLU A 833 28.86 -22.96 -13.76
CA GLU A 833 28.03 -22.11 -12.88
C GLU A 833 26.64 -22.70 -12.63
N SER A 834 26.07 -23.35 -13.65
CA SER A 834 24.76 -23.98 -13.58
C SER A 834 24.79 -25.41 -13.02
N ASP A 835 25.94 -26.11 -13.10
CA ASP A 835 26.07 -27.56 -12.89
C ASP A 835 25.04 -28.30 -13.76
N ALA A 836 25.19 -28.08 -15.09
CA ALA A 836 24.27 -28.56 -16.12
C ALA A 836 24.50 -30.03 -16.51
N GLN A 837 23.40 -30.68 -16.87
CA GLN A 837 23.36 -32.05 -17.40
C GLN A 837 23.23 -32.07 -18.93
N PHE A 838 22.65 -31.01 -19.49
CA PHE A 838 22.38 -30.88 -20.93
C PHE A 838 22.89 -29.55 -21.46
N LEU A 839 23.45 -29.57 -22.67
CA LEU A 839 23.65 -28.38 -23.49
C LEU A 839 22.69 -28.47 -24.67
N LEU A 840 21.84 -27.46 -24.84
CA LEU A 840 21.06 -27.26 -26.07
C LEU A 840 21.82 -26.29 -26.95
N PHE A 841 21.88 -26.59 -28.25
CA PHE A 841 22.59 -25.76 -29.21
C PHE A 841 21.75 -25.42 -30.45
N SER A 842 21.58 -24.12 -30.71
CA SER A 842 21.07 -23.55 -31.97
C SER A 842 22.18 -22.74 -32.65
N GLY A 843 22.12 -22.55 -33.96
CA GLY A 843 23.04 -21.68 -34.69
C GLY A 843 23.24 -22.09 -36.15
N GLY A 844 23.75 -21.17 -36.96
CA GLY A 844 24.05 -21.42 -38.37
C GLY A 844 22.95 -21.00 -39.35
N LEU A 845 21.70 -20.78 -38.92
CA LEU A 845 20.71 -20.18 -39.83
C LEU A 845 21.04 -18.72 -40.12
N ASN A 846 21.46 -17.94 -39.11
CA ASN A 846 21.94 -16.55 -39.28
C ASN A 846 23.13 -16.48 -40.26
N ASP A 847 24.15 -17.33 -40.07
CA ASP A 847 25.33 -17.45 -40.96
C ASP A 847 24.98 -17.64 -42.45
N LEU A 848 23.80 -18.21 -42.73
CA LEU A 848 23.29 -18.43 -44.09
C LEU A 848 22.31 -17.34 -44.55
N MET A 849 21.40 -16.91 -43.68
CA MET A 849 20.26 -16.06 -44.03
C MET A 849 20.63 -14.59 -44.25
N ASP A 850 21.57 -14.03 -43.48
CA ASP A 850 21.88 -12.59 -43.49
C ASP A 850 22.29 -12.05 -44.88
N GLN A 851 22.81 -12.90 -45.76
CA GLN A 851 23.22 -12.54 -47.12
C GLN A 851 22.60 -13.44 -48.20
N PHE A 852 21.56 -14.22 -47.87
CA PHE A 852 21.15 -15.37 -48.67
C PHE A 852 20.85 -15.08 -50.15
N PRO A 853 19.97 -14.11 -50.51
CA PRO A 853 19.62 -13.90 -51.92
C PRO A 853 20.76 -13.33 -52.77
N ASP A 854 21.71 -12.61 -52.18
CA ASP A 854 22.78 -11.93 -52.93
C ASP A 854 24.14 -12.65 -52.91
N ARG A 855 24.41 -13.51 -51.92
CA ARG A 855 25.62 -14.33 -51.84
C ARG A 855 25.42 -15.78 -52.30
N PHE A 856 24.25 -16.37 -52.02
CA PHE A 856 24.01 -17.79 -52.24
C PHE A 856 23.07 -18.12 -53.40
N ILE A 857 22.39 -17.12 -53.99
CA ILE A 857 21.53 -17.30 -55.17
C ILE A 857 22.14 -16.64 -56.43
N LEU A 858 22.28 -17.45 -57.47
CA LEU A 858 22.73 -17.07 -58.81
C LEU A 858 21.70 -16.18 -59.51
N ASP A 859 22.16 -15.06 -60.06
CA ASP A 859 21.35 -14.09 -60.80
C ASP A 859 21.11 -14.55 -62.25
N ILE A 860 20.27 -15.59 -62.41
CA ILE A 860 19.99 -16.25 -63.71
C ILE A 860 18.48 -16.51 -63.85
N THR A 861 17.80 -15.64 -64.58
CA THR A 861 16.33 -15.64 -64.77
C THR A 861 15.79 -16.84 -65.56
N ASP A 862 16.61 -17.45 -66.40
CA ASP A 862 16.16 -18.40 -67.44
C ASP A 862 16.27 -19.87 -67.00
N LEU A 863 16.51 -20.12 -65.71
CA LEU A 863 16.69 -21.47 -65.16
C LEU A 863 15.35 -22.24 -65.02
N PRO A 864 15.34 -23.57 -65.27
CA PRO A 864 14.15 -24.40 -65.10
C PRO A 864 13.60 -24.35 -63.67
N GLN A 865 12.34 -23.97 -63.52
CA GLN A 865 11.64 -23.79 -62.23
C GLN A 865 11.32 -25.12 -61.50
N THR A 866 12.15 -26.16 -61.69
CA THR A 866 11.94 -27.54 -61.25
C THR A 866 13.17 -28.21 -60.62
N ASN A 867 14.34 -27.56 -60.59
CA ASN A 867 15.56 -28.12 -60.00
C ASN A 867 16.26 -27.11 -59.07
N PRO A 868 15.91 -27.09 -57.76
CA PRO A 868 16.35 -26.02 -56.88
C PRO A 868 17.86 -25.89 -56.69
N ARG A 869 18.63 -26.97 -56.90
CA ARG A 869 20.09 -26.93 -56.82
C ARG A 869 20.72 -25.97 -57.85
N GLN A 870 20.05 -25.71 -58.97
CA GLN A 870 20.62 -24.90 -60.06
C GLN A 870 20.67 -23.39 -59.76
N TRP A 871 19.98 -22.92 -58.71
CA TRP A 871 20.07 -21.52 -58.26
C TRP A 871 21.14 -21.29 -57.19
N LEU A 872 21.63 -22.33 -56.52
CA LEU A 872 22.60 -22.19 -55.43
C LEU A 872 24.03 -22.04 -55.97
N THR A 873 24.82 -21.16 -55.36
CA THR A 873 26.25 -21.01 -55.65
C THR A 873 27.07 -22.16 -55.05
N ASP A 874 28.25 -22.45 -55.62
CA ASP A 874 29.20 -23.40 -54.98
C ASP A 874 29.68 -22.89 -53.60
N GLU A 875 29.61 -21.56 -53.36
CA GLU A 875 29.97 -20.93 -52.09
C GLU A 875 28.97 -21.27 -50.96
N PHE A 876 27.69 -21.52 -51.29
CA PHE A 876 26.71 -21.99 -50.32
C PHE A 876 27.13 -23.33 -49.71
N PHE A 877 27.45 -24.30 -50.56
CA PHE A 877 27.90 -25.63 -50.11
C PHE A 877 29.24 -25.55 -49.36
N GLN A 878 30.19 -24.73 -49.82
CA GLN A 878 31.46 -24.51 -49.11
C GLN A 878 31.26 -23.86 -47.73
N THR A 879 30.31 -22.93 -47.60
CA THR A 879 29.98 -22.30 -46.30
C THR A 879 29.41 -23.35 -45.34
N LEU A 880 28.45 -24.15 -45.81
CA LEU A 880 27.91 -25.27 -45.04
C LEU A 880 28.98 -26.32 -44.63
N ASP A 881 29.91 -26.66 -45.52
CA ASP A 881 31.00 -27.59 -45.24
C ASP A 881 31.96 -27.02 -44.16
N VAL A 882 32.20 -25.71 -44.14
CA VAL A 882 32.96 -25.02 -43.07
C VAL A 882 32.19 -25.03 -41.73
N MET A 883 30.88 -24.78 -41.76
CA MET A 883 30.03 -24.83 -40.57
C MET A 883 30.03 -26.22 -39.93
N GLN A 884 30.07 -27.29 -40.73
CA GLN A 884 30.22 -28.66 -40.22
C GLN A 884 31.52 -28.83 -39.40
N VAL A 885 32.65 -28.31 -39.90
CA VAL A 885 33.94 -28.37 -39.19
C VAL A 885 33.94 -27.51 -37.92
N GLN A 886 33.20 -26.40 -37.90
CA GLN A 886 33.00 -25.58 -36.70
C GLN A 886 32.22 -26.34 -35.62
N TYR A 887 31.10 -26.99 -35.98
CA TYR A 887 30.36 -27.88 -35.08
C TYR A 887 31.24 -29.00 -34.51
N GLU A 888 31.99 -29.71 -35.36
CA GLU A 888 32.89 -30.78 -34.92
C GLU A 888 33.97 -30.27 -33.95
N SER A 889 34.50 -29.06 -34.18
CA SER A 889 35.49 -28.43 -33.31
C SER A 889 34.92 -28.04 -31.94
N LEU A 890 33.67 -27.55 -31.92
CA LEU A 890 32.94 -27.21 -30.69
C LEU A 890 32.60 -28.46 -29.87
N PHE A 891 32.08 -29.51 -30.51
CA PHE A 891 31.71 -30.75 -29.84
C PHE A 891 32.94 -31.46 -29.24
N GLU A 892 34.07 -31.52 -29.95
CA GLU A 892 35.33 -32.05 -29.41
C GLU A 892 35.87 -31.21 -28.24
N ALA A 893 35.77 -29.87 -28.31
CA ALA A 893 36.18 -28.99 -27.21
C ALA A 893 35.36 -29.24 -25.94
N ILE A 894 34.02 -29.36 -26.05
CA ILE A 894 33.13 -29.65 -24.92
C ILE A 894 33.37 -31.08 -24.41
N ARG A 895 33.51 -32.08 -25.30
CA ARG A 895 33.80 -33.48 -24.95
C ARG A 895 35.05 -33.62 -24.09
N ARG A 896 36.11 -32.88 -24.43
CA ARG A 896 37.40 -32.95 -23.74
C ARG A 896 37.33 -32.45 -22.29
N GLU A 897 36.55 -31.41 -22.03
CA GLU A 897 36.47 -30.74 -20.72
C GLU A 897 35.25 -31.17 -19.88
N LYS A 898 34.14 -31.57 -20.50
CA LYS A 898 32.81 -31.81 -19.88
C LYS A 898 32.15 -33.11 -20.38
N SER A 899 32.89 -34.22 -20.32
CA SER A 899 32.44 -35.55 -20.78
C SER A 899 31.18 -36.11 -20.12
N ASN A 900 30.64 -35.45 -19.09
CA ASN A 900 29.40 -35.78 -18.38
C ASN A 900 28.16 -34.98 -18.86
N VAL A 901 28.30 -34.05 -19.81
CA VAL A 901 27.20 -33.23 -20.34
C VAL A 901 26.72 -33.80 -21.68
N TYR A 902 25.41 -33.93 -21.85
CA TYR A 902 24.81 -34.41 -23.10
C TYR A 902 24.36 -33.23 -23.99
N ILE A 903 24.77 -33.23 -25.25
CA ILE A 903 24.50 -32.14 -26.21
C ILE A 903 23.31 -32.49 -27.10
N ILE A 904 22.38 -31.55 -27.27
CA ILE A 904 21.27 -31.63 -28.22
C ILE A 904 21.39 -30.44 -29.17
N ALA A 905 21.98 -30.66 -30.35
CA ALA A 905 22.09 -29.66 -31.40
C ALA A 905 20.96 -29.87 -32.41
N HIS A 906 20.20 -28.83 -32.75
CA HIS A 906 19.01 -28.99 -33.58
C HIS A 906 19.13 -28.37 -34.97
N GLY A 907 18.41 -28.98 -35.93
CA GLY A 907 18.09 -28.31 -37.18
C GLY A 907 16.88 -27.40 -37.05
N TYR A 908 16.50 -26.77 -38.16
CA TYR A 908 15.32 -25.89 -38.24
C TYR A 908 14.19 -26.59 -39.01
N ASP A 909 12.96 -26.12 -38.82
CA ASP A 909 11.82 -26.47 -39.69
C ASP A 909 11.90 -25.63 -40.99
N TYR A 910 11.11 -26.01 -41.99
CA TYR A 910 11.15 -25.41 -43.32
C TYR A 910 10.62 -23.96 -43.34
N ILE A 911 11.55 -23.03 -43.61
CA ILE A 911 11.30 -21.60 -43.90
C ILE A 911 10.12 -21.47 -44.87
N ARG A 912 9.20 -20.52 -44.61
CA ARG A 912 8.03 -20.28 -45.46
C ARG A 912 8.38 -19.36 -46.61
N SER A 913 8.05 -19.76 -47.84
CA SER A 913 8.21 -18.88 -49.02
C SER A 913 7.10 -17.83 -49.16
N VAL A 914 6.02 -17.93 -48.37
CA VAL A 914 4.96 -16.91 -48.20
C VAL A 914 4.34 -17.15 -46.83
N ASN A 915 4.23 -16.10 -46.00
CA ASN A 915 3.53 -16.16 -44.72
C ASN A 915 1.99 -16.14 -44.92
N ALA A 916 1.27 -17.02 -44.23
CA ALA A 916 -0.19 -17.11 -44.28
C ALA A 916 -0.91 -16.09 -43.38
N VAL A 917 -0.17 -15.26 -42.62
CA VAL A 917 -0.71 -14.34 -41.60
C VAL A 917 -0.72 -12.88 -42.05
N SER A 918 0.26 -12.42 -42.84
CA SER A 918 0.25 -11.10 -43.51
C SER A 918 1.25 -11.07 -44.67
N GLU A 919 0.95 -10.30 -45.72
CA GLU A 919 1.89 -10.03 -46.83
C GLU A 919 3.03 -9.10 -46.41
N GLU A 920 2.82 -8.23 -45.41
CA GLU A 920 3.79 -7.24 -44.91
C GLU A 920 4.98 -7.88 -44.17
N ARG A 921 4.91 -9.19 -43.90
CA ARG A 921 5.95 -9.96 -43.18
C ARG A 921 6.79 -10.86 -44.09
N ASN A 922 6.65 -10.69 -45.41
CA ASN A 922 7.42 -11.44 -46.41
C ASN A 922 8.61 -10.58 -46.89
N TRP A 923 9.82 -10.88 -46.42
CA TRP A 923 11.05 -10.20 -46.80
C TRP A 923 11.88 -11.04 -47.79
N LEU A 924 11.78 -12.36 -47.74
CA LEU A 924 12.56 -13.30 -48.55
C LEU A 924 11.86 -13.62 -49.88
N ALA A 925 10.53 -13.80 -49.88
CA ALA A 925 9.76 -14.05 -51.10
C ALA A 925 9.95 -12.99 -52.22
N PRO A 926 9.97 -11.67 -51.93
CA PRO A 926 10.22 -10.64 -52.95
C PRO A 926 11.64 -10.74 -53.54
N GLU A 927 12.64 -11.03 -52.71
CA GLU A 927 14.04 -11.12 -53.13
C GLU A 927 14.33 -12.37 -53.97
N LEU A 928 13.74 -13.52 -53.63
CA LEU A 928 13.76 -14.71 -54.50
C LEU A 928 13.04 -14.44 -55.83
N THR A 929 11.96 -13.65 -55.82
CA THR A 929 11.27 -13.20 -57.03
C THR A 929 12.16 -12.30 -57.89
N ARG A 930 12.91 -11.37 -57.29
CA ARG A 930 13.91 -10.52 -57.96
C ARG A 930 14.99 -11.35 -58.66
N LYS A 931 15.42 -12.46 -58.06
CA LYS A 931 16.42 -13.41 -58.60
C LYS A 931 15.87 -14.34 -59.69
N GLY A 932 14.63 -14.15 -60.15
CA GLY A 932 14.01 -14.97 -61.20
C GLY A 932 13.35 -16.27 -60.70
N ILE A 933 13.20 -16.44 -59.38
CA ILE A 933 12.53 -17.59 -58.76
C ILE A 933 11.11 -17.16 -58.38
N SER A 934 10.25 -16.96 -59.37
CA SER A 934 8.94 -16.29 -59.21
C SER A 934 7.76 -17.24 -58.91
N SER A 935 7.98 -18.55 -58.89
CA SER A 935 6.95 -19.53 -58.48
C SER A 935 7.08 -19.81 -56.98
N PRO A 936 6.00 -19.68 -56.19
CA PRO A 936 6.03 -20.06 -54.76
C PRO A 936 6.41 -21.54 -54.54
N GLN A 937 6.07 -22.42 -55.49
CA GLN A 937 6.49 -23.83 -55.44
C GLN A 937 8.00 -24.00 -55.66
N ALA A 938 8.60 -23.21 -56.55
CA ALA A 938 10.04 -23.19 -56.78
C ALA A 938 10.80 -22.57 -55.59
N GLN A 939 10.29 -21.46 -55.04
CA GLN A 939 10.82 -20.82 -53.83
C GLN A 939 10.80 -21.79 -52.65
N GLN A 940 9.65 -22.42 -52.35
CA GLN A 940 9.55 -23.37 -51.25
C GLN A 940 10.46 -24.60 -51.47
N ALA A 941 10.59 -25.09 -52.71
CA ALA A 941 11.49 -26.21 -53.00
C ALA A 941 12.98 -25.85 -52.84
N LEU A 942 13.37 -24.59 -53.08
CA LEU A 942 14.70 -24.06 -52.78
C LEU A 942 14.93 -23.92 -51.27
N LEU A 943 14.00 -23.30 -50.54
CA LEU A 943 14.10 -23.15 -49.08
C LEU A 943 14.13 -24.51 -48.37
N ASN A 944 13.40 -25.50 -48.87
CA ASN A 944 13.49 -26.87 -48.41
C ASN A 944 14.91 -27.44 -48.61
N LEU A 945 15.47 -27.34 -49.81
CA LEU A 945 16.82 -27.84 -50.11
C LEU A 945 17.90 -27.19 -49.21
N VAL A 946 17.75 -25.91 -48.89
CA VAL A 946 18.65 -25.17 -47.98
C VAL A 946 18.62 -25.78 -46.56
N ILE A 947 17.42 -25.98 -46.01
CA ILE A 947 17.24 -26.57 -44.67
C ILE A 947 17.65 -28.05 -44.65
N ASP A 948 17.44 -28.79 -45.73
CA ASP A 948 17.88 -30.18 -45.86
C ASP A 948 19.41 -30.30 -45.91
N GLU A 949 20.10 -29.54 -46.78
CA GLU A 949 21.56 -29.57 -46.91
C GLU A 949 22.30 -29.07 -45.66
N PHE A 950 21.66 -28.20 -44.86
CA PHE A 950 22.13 -27.85 -43.50
C PHE A 950 21.93 -29.01 -42.50
N ASN A 951 20.72 -29.58 -42.44
CA ASN A 951 20.40 -30.68 -41.51
C ASN A 951 21.31 -31.90 -41.71
N GLU A 952 21.57 -32.31 -42.96
CA GLU A 952 22.44 -33.47 -43.25
C GLU A 952 23.88 -33.27 -42.76
N ARG A 953 24.39 -32.03 -42.77
CA ARG A 953 25.73 -31.70 -42.27
C ARG A 953 25.78 -31.59 -40.76
N LEU A 954 24.81 -30.92 -40.13
CA LEU A 954 24.69 -30.92 -38.67
C LEU A 954 24.57 -32.34 -38.13
N LYS A 955 23.79 -33.20 -38.80
CA LYS A 955 23.72 -34.63 -38.49
C LYS A 955 25.08 -35.31 -38.69
N THR A 956 25.78 -35.07 -39.80
CA THR A 956 27.11 -35.64 -40.07
C THR A 956 28.17 -35.20 -39.04
N ALA A 957 28.07 -33.99 -38.49
CA ALA A 957 28.89 -33.54 -37.38
C ALA A 957 28.51 -34.27 -36.08
N ALA A 958 27.22 -34.34 -35.73
CA ALA A 958 26.73 -35.00 -34.52
C ALA A 958 27.01 -36.52 -34.49
N ASP A 959 26.87 -37.21 -35.62
CA ASP A 959 27.11 -38.65 -35.78
C ASP A 959 28.57 -39.07 -35.45
N LYS A 960 29.52 -38.12 -35.38
CA LYS A 960 30.91 -38.37 -34.94
C LYS A 960 31.07 -38.45 -33.41
N PHE A 961 30.03 -38.09 -32.67
CA PHE A 961 29.99 -37.95 -31.22
C PHE A 961 28.71 -38.57 -30.64
N ASP A 962 28.24 -39.69 -31.21
CA ASP A 962 26.97 -40.35 -30.88
C ASP A 962 26.87 -40.83 -29.41
N ASP A 963 28.01 -40.93 -28.72
CA ASP A 963 28.11 -41.17 -27.29
C ASP A 963 27.59 -40.02 -26.41
N MET A 964 27.57 -38.78 -26.92
CA MET A 964 27.14 -37.60 -26.14
C MET A 964 26.36 -36.52 -26.90
N VAL A 965 26.24 -36.59 -28.24
CA VAL A 965 25.56 -35.60 -29.07
C VAL A 965 24.38 -36.24 -29.80
N THR A 966 23.22 -35.60 -29.75
CA THR A 966 22.08 -35.88 -30.63
C THR A 966 21.88 -34.72 -31.60
N HIS A 967 21.76 -35.01 -32.91
CA HIS A 967 21.07 -34.13 -33.86
C HIS A 967 19.56 -34.25 -33.65
N LEU A 968 18.89 -33.13 -33.33
CA LEU A 968 17.45 -33.06 -33.22
C LEU A 968 16.85 -32.48 -34.51
N ASP A 969 16.26 -33.35 -35.32
CA ASP A 969 15.54 -32.95 -36.53
C ASP A 969 14.20 -32.28 -36.16
N LEU A 970 14.02 -31.04 -36.60
CA LEU A 970 12.81 -30.23 -36.37
C LEU A 970 11.99 -30.00 -37.65
N ARG A 971 12.32 -30.66 -38.76
CA ARG A 971 11.56 -30.59 -40.02
C ARG A 971 10.14 -31.16 -39.86
N HIS A 972 9.15 -30.44 -40.40
CA HIS A 972 7.72 -30.73 -40.32
C HIS A 972 7.09 -30.71 -38.90
N ILE A 973 7.73 -30.08 -37.91
CA ILE A 973 7.22 -30.07 -36.53
C ILE A 973 6.16 -29.00 -36.29
N VAL A 974 6.27 -27.80 -36.88
CA VAL A 974 5.33 -26.69 -36.63
C VAL A 974 4.00 -26.98 -37.33
N ALA A 975 2.97 -27.35 -36.56
CA ALA A 975 1.83 -28.10 -37.06
C ALA A 975 0.88 -27.36 -38.02
N LYS A 976 1.00 -26.03 -38.15
CA LYS A 976 0.11 -25.20 -38.99
C LYS A 976 0.87 -24.00 -39.62
N PRO A 977 0.47 -23.54 -40.83
CA PRO A 977 0.98 -22.27 -41.38
C PRO A 977 0.72 -21.07 -40.47
N THR A 978 -0.38 -21.06 -39.70
CA THR A 978 -0.73 -20.00 -38.75
C THR A 978 0.07 -20.04 -37.44
N TYR A 979 1.00 -20.97 -37.27
CA TYR A 979 1.91 -21.05 -36.12
C TYR A 979 3.28 -20.40 -36.42
N TRP A 980 3.36 -19.62 -37.51
CA TRP A 980 4.52 -18.82 -37.89
C TRP A 980 4.26 -17.34 -37.54
N HIS A 981 5.31 -16.62 -37.13
CA HIS A 981 5.28 -15.17 -36.90
C HIS A 981 5.70 -14.43 -38.16
N ASP A 982 6.83 -14.84 -38.74
CA ASP A 982 7.39 -14.37 -40.02
C ASP A 982 7.79 -15.58 -40.90
N GLU A 983 8.65 -15.40 -41.90
CA GLU A 983 9.08 -16.49 -42.80
C GLU A 983 10.04 -17.50 -42.15
N THR A 984 10.83 -17.10 -41.13
CA THR A 984 11.88 -17.91 -40.48
C THR A 984 11.60 -18.25 -39.01
N HIS A 985 10.69 -17.52 -38.34
CA HIS A 985 10.37 -17.71 -36.93
C HIS A 985 8.92 -18.20 -36.69
N PRO A 986 8.73 -19.24 -35.88
CA PRO A 986 7.45 -19.59 -35.27
C PRO A 986 6.85 -18.48 -34.39
N ASN A 987 5.57 -18.64 -34.02
CA ASN A 987 4.97 -17.93 -32.88
C ASN A 987 4.83 -18.88 -31.66
N ASP A 988 4.33 -18.40 -30.52
CA ASP A 988 4.16 -19.16 -29.26
C ASP A 988 3.64 -20.61 -29.45
N ALA A 989 2.68 -20.82 -30.35
CA ALA A 989 2.11 -22.15 -30.59
C ALA A 989 3.07 -23.07 -31.36
N GLY A 990 3.85 -22.53 -32.30
CA GLY A 990 4.85 -23.26 -33.07
C GLY A 990 6.14 -23.51 -32.28
N PHE A 991 6.59 -22.54 -31.47
CA PHE A 991 7.72 -22.76 -30.56
C PHE A 991 7.38 -23.80 -29.48
N LEU A 992 6.12 -23.90 -29.05
CA LEU A 992 5.67 -24.98 -28.16
C LEU A 992 5.71 -26.36 -28.83
N ASP A 993 5.31 -26.49 -30.11
CA ASP A 993 5.44 -27.74 -30.89
C ASP A 993 6.91 -28.20 -30.99
N LEU A 994 7.84 -27.25 -31.14
CA LEU A 994 9.29 -27.48 -31.21
C LEU A 994 9.88 -27.85 -29.84
N ALA A 995 9.62 -27.04 -28.80
CA ALA A 995 10.10 -27.29 -27.44
C ALA A 995 9.65 -28.67 -26.90
N TYR A 996 8.48 -29.14 -27.31
CA TYR A 996 8.01 -30.49 -26.98
C TYR A 996 8.92 -31.62 -27.49
N GLN A 997 9.68 -31.42 -28.58
CA GLN A 997 10.66 -32.40 -29.06
C GLN A 997 11.90 -32.45 -28.15
N PHE A 998 12.40 -31.30 -27.68
CA PHE A 998 13.47 -31.25 -26.66
C PHE A 998 13.03 -31.95 -25.37
N VAL A 999 11.78 -31.72 -24.91
CA VAL A 999 11.20 -32.43 -23.75
C VAL A 999 11.21 -33.95 -23.96
N LYS A 1000 10.89 -34.45 -25.17
CA LYS A 1000 11.00 -35.89 -25.48
C LYS A 1000 12.44 -36.39 -25.44
N GLN A 1001 13.37 -35.65 -26.03
CA GLN A 1001 14.76 -36.11 -26.17
C GLN A 1001 15.47 -36.15 -24.82
N ILE A 1002 15.37 -35.08 -24.01
CA ILE A 1002 15.88 -35.03 -22.64
C ILE A 1002 15.30 -36.21 -21.82
N ARG A 1003 13.99 -36.46 -21.89
CA ARG A 1003 13.34 -37.60 -21.19
C ARG A 1003 13.70 -38.98 -21.74
N THR A 1004 14.28 -39.05 -22.93
CA THR A 1004 14.76 -40.31 -23.52
C THR A 1004 16.17 -40.61 -23.01
N ILE A 1005 17.05 -39.60 -22.98
CA ILE A 1005 18.40 -39.68 -22.41
C ILE A 1005 18.36 -39.93 -20.89
N GLN A 1006 17.41 -39.32 -20.17
CA GLN A 1006 17.25 -39.48 -18.72
C GLN A 1006 16.70 -40.85 -18.27
N LYS A 1007 16.21 -41.69 -19.19
CA LYS A 1007 15.79 -43.05 -18.83
C LYS A 1007 17.03 -43.95 -18.74
N PRO A 1008 17.27 -44.63 -17.61
CA PRO A 1008 18.35 -45.60 -17.56
C PRO A 1008 18.08 -46.70 -18.59
N ALA A 1009 19.07 -47.01 -19.42
CA ALA A 1009 18.98 -48.10 -20.38
C ALA A 1009 18.71 -49.40 -19.63
N ILE A 1010 17.54 -50.01 -19.87
CA ILE A 1010 17.22 -51.33 -19.33
C ILE A 1010 18.04 -52.34 -20.11
N THR A 1011 19.22 -52.68 -19.60
CA THR A 1011 20.11 -53.67 -20.20
C THR A 1011 19.40 -55.01 -20.29
N THR A 1012 19.03 -55.41 -21.51
CA THR A 1012 18.47 -56.71 -21.81
C THR A 1012 19.52 -57.80 -21.56
N VAL A 1013 19.45 -58.42 -20.39
CA VAL A 1013 20.10 -59.70 -20.11
C VAL A 1013 19.04 -60.79 -20.29
N HIS A 1014 19.42 -61.89 -20.96
CA HIS A 1014 18.56 -63.03 -21.28
C HIS A 1014 18.16 -63.88 -20.06
#